data_AF-A0A0Q8W0H0-F1
#
_entry.id   AF-A0A0Q8W0H0-F1
#
_cell.length_a   1.000
_cell.length_b   1.000
_cell.length_c   1.000
_cell.angle_alpha   90.00
_cell.angle_beta   90.00
_cell.angle_gamma   90.00
#
_symmetry.space_group_name_H-M   'P 1'
#
loop_
_entity.id
_entity.type
_entity.pdbx_description
1 polymer ?
#
loop_
_entity_poly.entity_id
_entity_poly.type
_entity_poly.pdbx_seq_one_letter_code
_entity_poly.pdbx_strand_id
1 'polypeptide(L)'
;MGSAVLSALVLGAGLVAPTFVALDGAGTAAHALPPGPGTRGQPAAPVALFHEDFENAPDSGPSTDLVDYVSAPDGYQYTADGEWEDPVASCNGFVLSGGNDLTGLCGDSASSQGGLRNLTDVLGQVNGSDPKANSAVAAYTSGRSYAPDQVQFATDGEVIPLPAANRFVTFSVNAAATSCWAAHPEMRFSVLAGGVETPISGGGINPCTDPRAEVVAPTQQPDSPVYYGGEFASDGSFLTSGSPVGIVMRNGSGATAGNDGAFDDIRLLDVTPQLDKAFSPKRVPVGGVSTLTFTVTNTAELAAKDGWQFTDTLPDGLVVADDANVGGTCDATTTATAGGNAVTITGGKLDAGDVSCTITVDVTSDAPRGADAPSKTFENCAANIDGVVGLDLPGCASVEFYSEPKLTLQKTSDAVAPGKPGDIVTYEVTATNSGTGDYTAEHPAIVTDDLTGVLDDAAYQSDATSDRGAVTFTDPKLRWSGALPVGESVTIRYSVELGAEGDLLVRNVAFAGEPTDKTPKCDDPTDSPTPCDAVEFPVKLTPMLVIDKTSDQADGARVGDTVHYTVKVTNVGDGPYTGGDPAAFVDDMTGVLDDADYNGDATVTDGSLTYSEPKLIWNGPLAAGEYVELRYSVTLHDGGDQSVRNVAFTGLPTDQTPECADPATSDVPCDVVKYPVKPTPVVPGVPAKPAAAGLASTGVSLGVWAGIGGGILAVGLLLTLRRVRRA
;
A
#
# COMPACT_ATOMS: atom_id res chain seq x y z
N MET A 1 56.10 13.55 -28.77
CA MET A 1 57.03 12.46 -29.19
C MET A 1 56.26 11.15 -29.03
N GLY A 2 56.09 10.38 -30.12
CA GLY A 2 55.61 8.97 -30.19
C GLY A 2 54.13 8.75 -29.84
N SER A 3 53.19 8.61 -30.79
CA SER A 3 52.92 7.49 -31.74
C SER A 3 52.25 6.26 -31.11
N ALA A 4 50.98 6.04 -31.47
CA ALA A 4 50.38 4.75 -31.89
C ALA A 4 48.87 4.98 -32.17
N VAL A 5 48.47 5.23 -33.41
CA VAL A 5 47.95 4.28 -34.42
C VAL A 5 46.47 3.93 -34.21
N LEU A 6 45.69 4.48 -35.15
CA LEU A 6 44.28 4.28 -35.47
C LEU A 6 44.06 2.85 -36.00
N SER A 7 42.98 2.17 -35.61
CA SER A 7 42.44 1.02 -36.36
C SER A 7 40.92 1.06 -36.32
N ALA A 8 40.35 0.95 -37.53
CA ALA A 8 38.96 1.14 -37.87
C ALA A 8 38.09 -0.04 -37.42
N LEU A 9 36.90 0.27 -36.90
CA LEU A 9 35.85 -0.68 -36.55
C LEU A 9 35.01 -0.96 -37.80
N VAL A 10 35.04 -2.21 -38.30
CA VAL A 10 34.11 -2.72 -39.31
C VAL A 10 32.98 -3.44 -38.58
N LEU A 11 31.74 -2.97 -38.74
CA LEU A 11 30.54 -3.70 -38.32
C LEU A 11 30.28 -4.84 -39.31
N GLY A 12 30.42 -6.09 -38.84
CA GLY A 12 29.88 -7.26 -39.51
C GLY A 12 28.60 -7.71 -38.80
N ALA A 13 27.45 -7.58 -39.47
CA ALA A 13 26.20 -8.16 -39.05
C ALA A 13 26.24 -9.67 -39.32
N GLY A 14 26.22 -10.49 -38.27
CA GLY A 14 26.04 -11.93 -38.36
C GLY A 14 24.56 -12.27 -38.40
N LEU A 15 24.07 -12.74 -39.55
CA LEU A 15 22.83 -13.53 -39.64
C LEU A 15 23.07 -14.86 -38.92
N VAL A 16 22.27 -15.17 -37.91
CA VAL A 16 22.16 -16.51 -37.33
C VAL A 16 21.03 -17.22 -38.07
N ALA A 17 21.37 -18.21 -38.89
CA ALA A 17 20.41 -19.15 -39.44
C ALA A 17 20.09 -20.22 -38.39
N PRO A 18 18.82 -20.62 -38.17
CA PRO A 18 18.52 -21.75 -37.32
C PRO A 18 18.88 -23.05 -38.04
N THR A 19 19.79 -23.82 -37.46
CA THR A 19 20.04 -25.22 -37.84
C THR A 19 18.87 -26.08 -37.38
N PHE A 20 18.12 -26.65 -38.33
CA PHE A 20 17.20 -27.75 -38.07
C PHE A 20 18.01 -28.97 -37.64
N VAL A 21 17.73 -29.48 -36.45
CA VAL A 21 18.22 -30.78 -35.98
C VAL A 21 17.24 -31.82 -36.50
N ALA A 22 17.70 -32.70 -37.39
CA ALA A 22 16.98 -33.90 -37.75
C ALA A 22 16.91 -34.83 -36.52
N LEU A 23 15.69 -35.18 -36.11
CA LEU A 23 15.42 -36.20 -35.09
C LEU A 23 15.21 -37.53 -35.80
N ASP A 24 16.29 -38.30 -35.93
CA ASP A 24 16.21 -39.75 -36.15
C ASP A 24 16.14 -40.45 -34.79
N GLY A 25 15.12 -41.30 -34.60
CA GLY A 25 15.05 -42.14 -33.42
C GLY A 25 13.69 -42.80 -33.21
N ALA A 26 13.49 -43.94 -33.87
CA ALA A 26 12.47 -44.92 -33.52
C ALA A 26 12.59 -45.30 -32.02
N GLY A 27 11.61 -44.86 -31.24
CA GLY A 27 11.44 -45.21 -29.83
C GLY A 27 9.98 -45.58 -29.60
N THR A 28 9.75 -46.81 -29.15
CA THR A 28 8.44 -47.31 -28.72
C THR A 28 7.75 -46.31 -27.79
N ALA A 29 6.52 -45.91 -28.13
CA ALA A 29 5.70 -44.96 -27.39
C ALA A 29 5.44 -45.44 -25.95
N ALA A 30 6.33 -45.07 -25.03
CA ALA A 30 5.91 -44.83 -23.65
C ALA A 30 4.93 -43.66 -23.71
N HIS A 31 3.74 -43.79 -23.10
CA HIS A 31 2.82 -42.68 -22.92
C HIS A 31 3.60 -41.51 -22.32
N ALA A 32 3.91 -40.52 -23.16
CA ALA A 32 4.57 -39.32 -22.70
C ALA A 32 3.65 -38.67 -21.65
N LEU A 33 4.22 -38.28 -20.52
CA LEU A 33 3.53 -37.39 -19.60
C LEU A 33 3.00 -36.19 -20.41
N PRO A 34 1.79 -35.66 -20.11
CA PRO A 34 1.31 -34.47 -20.79
C PRO A 34 2.40 -33.40 -20.78
N PRO A 35 2.62 -32.68 -21.89
CA PRO A 35 3.65 -31.66 -21.96
C PRO A 35 3.46 -30.70 -20.77
N GLY A 36 4.57 -30.30 -20.15
CA GLY A 36 4.53 -29.23 -19.15
C GLY A 36 3.86 -27.99 -19.75
N PRO A 37 3.29 -27.10 -18.92
CA PRO A 37 2.53 -25.95 -19.40
C PRO A 37 3.36 -25.18 -20.44
N GLY A 38 2.76 -24.94 -21.61
CA GLY A 38 3.37 -24.23 -22.71
C GLY A 38 3.78 -22.79 -22.35
N THR A 39 4.48 -22.11 -23.24
CA THR A 39 4.78 -20.69 -23.06
C THR A 39 3.50 -19.88 -23.27
N ARG A 40 3.03 -19.19 -22.22
CA ARG A 40 1.82 -18.37 -22.27
C ARG A 40 1.75 -17.45 -23.50
N GLY A 41 0.66 -17.56 -24.27
CA GLY A 41 0.38 -16.72 -25.43
C GLY A 41 1.21 -17.07 -26.67
N GLN A 42 2.02 -18.13 -26.62
CA GLN A 42 2.79 -18.63 -27.76
C GLN A 42 2.24 -19.99 -28.19
N PRO A 43 1.71 -20.11 -29.43
CA PRO A 43 1.21 -21.38 -29.94
C PRO A 43 2.29 -22.46 -29.99
N ALA A 44 1.94 -23.64 -29.47
CA ALA A 44 2.76 -24.85 -29.61
C ALA A 44 2.39 -25.59 -30.91
N ALA A 45 3.32 -26.38 -31.43
CA ALA A 45 3.03 -27.25 -32.58
C ALA A 45 1.99 -28.32 -32.19
N PRO A 46 1.08 -28.70 -33.11
CA PRO A 46 0.20 -29.84 -32.91
C PRO A 46 0.97 -31.14 -32.61
N VAL A 47 0.36 -32.06 -31.87
CA VAL A 47 0.95 -33.36 -31.54
C VAL A 47 0.33 -34.46 -32.41
N ALA A 48 1.12 -35.23 -33.14
CA ALA A 48 0.61 -36.34 -33.93
C ALA A 48 0.08 -37.47 -33.04
N LEU A 49 -1.17 -37.86 -33.25
CA LEU A 49 -1.84 -38.99 -32.60
C LEU A 49 -1.83 -40.24 -33.48
N PHE A 50 -1.84 -40.03 -34.79
CA PHE A 50 -1.80 -41.05 -35.83
C PHE A 50 -1.04 -40.50 -37.02
N HIS A 51 -0.28 -41.35 -37.69
CA HIS A 51 0.40 -41.07 -38.94
C HIS A 51 0.41 -42.34 -39.79
N GLU A 52 -0.03 -42.22 -41.03
CA GLU A 52 0.08 -43.26 -42.05
C GLU A 52 0.76 -42.67 -43.28
N ASP A 53 1.90 -43.25 -43.65
CA ASP A 53 2.74 -42.90 -44.81
C ASP A 53 2.73 -43.97 -45.91
N PHE A 54 2.00 -45.07 -45.69
CA PHE A 54 1.86 -46.21 -46.58
C PHE A 54 3.15 -46.96 -46.93
N GLU A 55 4.29 -46.64 -46.31
CA GLU A 55 5.62 -47.15 -46.67
C GLU A 55 5.88 -48.61 -46.26
N ASN A 56 4.95 -49.25 -45.54
CA ASN A 56 5.00 -50.71 -45.33
C ASN A 56 4.63 -51.52 -46.60
N ALA A 57 4.19 -50.84 -47.67
CA ALA A 57 3.95 -51.46 -48.97
C ALA A 57 5.26 -51.70 -49.73
N PRO A 58 5.30 -52.65 -50.68
CA PRO A 58 6.51 -52.89 -51.45
C PRO A 58 6.73 -51.81 -52.52
N ASP A 59 7.90 -51.17 -52.53
CA ASP A 59 8.30 -50.16 -53.53
C ASP A 59 8.45 -50.68 -54.97
N SER A 60 8.33 -52.00 -55.18
CA SER A 60 8.45 -52.65 -56.49
C SER A 60 7.76 -54.00 -56.51
N GLY A 61 7.52 -54.54 -57.71
CA GLY A 61 6.68 -55.75 -57.86
C GLY A 61 5.19 -55.41 -57.81
N PRO A 62 4.29 -56.34 -57.45
CA PRO A 62 2.86 -56.08 -57.47
C PRO A 62 2.47 -54.97 -56.49
N SER A 63 1.43 -54.20 -56.81
CA SER A 63 0.81 -53.26 -55.86
C SER A 63 0.06 -53.99 -54.74
N THR A 64 -0.28 -53.25 -53.67
CA THR A 64 -1.11 -53.75 -52.57
C THR A 64 -2.50 -53.12 -52.64
N ASP A 65 -3.54 -53.89 -52.37
CA ASP A 65 -4.90 -53.35 -52.20
C ASP A 65 -5.01 -52.65 -50.84
N LEU A 66 -5.66 -51.48 -50.76
CA LEU A 66 -5.82 -50.75 -49.51
C LEU A 66 -6.46 -51.61 -48.41
N VAL A 67 -7.43 -52.46 -48.77
CA VAL A 67 -8.12 -53.32 -47.78
C VAL A 67 -7.29 -54.51 -47.32
N ASP A 68 -6.23 -54.86 -48.05
CA ASP A 68 -5.25 -55.90 -47.68
C ASP A 68 -3.99 -55.30 -47.01
N TYR A 69 -3.84 -53.98 -47.05
CA TYR A 69 -2.72 -53.27 -46.47
C TYR A 69 -2.78 -53.30 -44.93
N VAL A 70 -1.61 -53.43 -44.31
CA VAL A 70 -1.43 -53.36 -42.86
C VAL A 70 -0.35 -52.34 -42.58
N SER A 71 -0.64 -51.34 -41.77
CA SER A 71 0.32 -50.29 -41.44
C SER A 71 1.49 -50.81 -40.60
N ALA A 72 2.60 -50.08 -40.61
CA ALA A 72 3.70 -50.28 -39.67
C ALA A 72 4.02 -48.95 -38.96
N PRO A 73 4.46 -48.99 -37.69
CA PRO A 73 4.66 -50.17 -36.84
C PRO A 73 3.38 -50.68 -36.16
N ASP A 74 2.29 -49.91 -36.21
CA ASP A 74 1.13 -50.10 -35.34
C ASP A 74 0.13 -51.18 -35.82
N GLY A 75 0.21 -51.60 -37.09
CA GLY A 75 -0.61 -52.70 -37.60
C GLY A 75 -2.08 -52.35 -37.84
N TYR A 76 -2.39 -51.08 -38.13
CA TYR A 76 -3.74 -50.65 -38.49
C TYR A 76 -4.17 -51.26 -39.82
N GLN A 77 -5.47 -51.54 -39.93
CA GLN A 77 -6.11 -52.01 -41.16
C GLN A 77 -7.14 -50.97 -41.62
N TYR A 78 -7.43 -51.00 -42.91
CA TYR A 78 -8.26 -50.00 -43.56
C TYR A 78 -9.44 -50.63 -44.31
N THR A 79 -10.51 -49.85 -44.42
CA THR A 79 -11.73 -50.19 -45.16
C THR A 79 -12.02 -49.10 -46.18
N ALA A 80 -12.76 -49.46 -47.22
CA ALA A 80 -13.25 -48.55 -48.24
C ALA A 80 -14.61 -49.06 -48.75
N ASP A 81 -15.32 -48.27 -49.56
CA ASP A 81 -16.62 -48.65 -50.12
C ASP A 81 -16.56 -48.83 -51.64
N GLY A 82 -17.21 -49.88 -52.15
CA GLY A 82 -17.60 -49.97 -53.55
C GLY A 82 -16.42 -50.06 -54.51
N GLU A 83 -16.24 -49.07 -55.39
CA GLU A 83 -15.16 -49.09 -56.40
C GLU A 83 -13.76 -48.90 -55.77
N TRP A 84 -13.69 -48.58 -54.47
CA TRP A 84 -12.44 -48.55 -53.71
C TRP A 84 -12.08 -49.90 -53.07
N GLU A 85 -12.96 -50.90 -53.12
CA GLU A 85 -12.72 -52.29 -52.68
C GLU A 85 -12.39 -53.26 -53.84
N ASP A 86 -12.52 -52.81 -55.10
CA ASP A 86 -12.20 -53.61 -56.30
C ASP A 86 -11.18 -52.85 -57.17
N PRO A 87 -9.94 -52.70 -56.69
CA PRO A 87 -8.97 -51.81 -57.32
C PRO A 87 -8.59 -52.28 -58.73
N VAL A 88 -8.61 -53.59 -58.99
CA VAL A 88 -8.31 -54.21 -60.30
C VAL A 88 -9.28 -53.72 -61.38
N ALA A 89 -10.57 -53.67 -61.03
CA ALA A 89 -11.63 -53.40 -61.98
C ALA A 89 -11.95 -51.90 -62.11
N SER A 90 -11.68 -51.14 -61.05
CA SER A 90 -12.04 -49.73 -60.91
C SER A 90 -10.86 -48.77 -61.13
N CYS A 91 -9.64 -49.27 -60.96
CA CYS A 91 -8.39 -48.52 -60.99
C CYS A 91 -8.23 -47.49 -59.85
N ASN A 92 -8.81 -47.80 -58.68
CA ASN A 92 -8.82 -46.95 -57.49
C ASN A 92 -8.27 -47.74 -56.28
N GLY A 93 -7.86 -47.09 -55.20
CA GLY A 93 -7.60 -47.78 -53.93
C GLY A 93 -6.32 -48.64 -53.89
N PHE A 94 -5.36 -48.41 -54.77
CA PHE A 94 -4.07 -49.11 -54.70
C PHE A 94 -3.09 -48.39 -53.80
N VAL A 95 -2.44 -49.13 -52.90
CA VAL A 95 -1.19 -48.69 -52.26
C VAL A 95 -0.03 -49.10 -53.18
N LEU A 96 0.62 -48.11 -53.80
CA LEU A 96 1.71 -48.32 -54.77
C LEU A 96 2.72 -47.17 -54.77
N SER A 97 3.91 -47.46 -55.26
CA SER A 97 4.94 -46.51 -55.64
C SER A 97 5.10 -46.39 -57.16
N GLY A 98 5.96 -45.45 -57.58
CA GLY A 98 6.35 -45.30 -58.99
C GLY A 98 7.08 -46.52 -59.57
N GLY A 99 7.53 -47.47 -58.74
CA GLY A 99 8.27 -48.68 -59.10
C GLY A 99 7.41 -49.94 -59.26
N ASN A 100 6.15 -49.94 -58.84
CA ASN A 100 5.31 -51.15 -58.88
C ASN A 100 4.90 -51.56 -60.31
N ASP A 101 4.84 -52.88 -60.54
CA ASP A 101 4.31 -53.49 -61.75
C ASP A 101 2.78 -53.52 -61.70
N LEU A 102 2.15 -52.83 -62.65
CA LEU A 102 0.69 -52.72 -62.76
C LEU A 102 0.14 -53.57 -63.92
N THR A 103 0.95 -54.46 -64.51
CA THR A 103 0.53 -55.33 -65.62
C THR A 103 -0.71 -56.14 -65.25
N GLY A 104 -1.74 -56.11 -66.10
CA GLY A 104 -3.03 -56.77 -65.88
C GLY A 104 -4.04 -55.97 -65.05
N LEU A 105 -3.65 -54.79 -64.53
CA LEU A 105 -4.52 -53.90 -63.76
C LEU A 105 -5.06 -52.76 -64.63
N CYS A 106 -6.17 -52.15 -64.22
CA CYS A 106 -6.75 -50.98 -64.91
C CYS A 106 -7.03 -51.20 -66.40
N GLY A 107 -7.41 -52.43 -66.79
CA GLY A 107 -7.65 -52.80 -68.18
C GLY A 107 -6.43 -52.68 -69.10
N ASP A 108 -5.21 -52.77 -68.56
CA ASP A 108 -3.94 -52.59 -69.29
C ASP A 108 -3.78 -51.24 -70.00
N SER A 109 -4.46 -50.22 -69.49
CA SER A 109 -4.36 -48.83 -69.98
C SER A 109 -3.02 -48.21 -69.57
N ALA A 110 -2.10 -48.05 -70.54
CA ALA A 110 -0.80 -47.43 -70.30
C ALA A 110 -0.92 -45.99 -69.73
N SER A 111 -1.96 -45.25 -70.11
CA SER A 111 -2.20 -43.90 -69.56
C SER A 111 -2.64 -43.95 -68.10
N SER A 112 -3.53 -44.89 -67.75
CA SER A 112 -4.03 -45.03 -66.37
C SER A 112 -2.93 -45.54 -65.43
N GLN A 113 -2.19 -46.56 -65.85
CA GLN A 113 -1.05 -47.10 -65.10
C GLN A 113 0.09 -46.07 -64.95
N GLY A 114 0.39 -45.31 -66.01
CA GLY A 114 1.35 -44.21 -65.96
C GLY A 114 0.88 -43.08 -65.03
N GLY A 115 -0.42 -42.75 -65.08
CA GLY A 115 -1.03 -41.74 -64.21
C GLY A 115 -0.94 -42.09 -62.73
N LEU A 116 -1.27 -43.34 -62.36
CA LEU A 116 -1.11 -43.84 -60.99
C LEU A 116 0.32 -43.68 -60.48
N ARG A 117 1.32 -44.16 -61.23
CA ARG A 117 2.74 -44.04 -60.86
C ARG A 117 3.22 -42.59 -60.76
N ASN A 118 2.71 -41.72 -61.63
CA ASN A 118 3.08 -40.30 -61.62
C ASN A 118 2.46 -39.56 -60.42
N LEU A 119 1.25 -39.92 -59.99
CA LEU A 119 0.61 -39.34 -58.81
C LEU A 119 1.41 -39.65 -57.54
N THR A 120 1.86 -40.89 -57.36
CA THR A 120 2.67 -41.29 -56.20
C THR A 120 4.10 -40.74 -56.26
N ASP A 121 4.67 -40.60 -57.46
CA ASP A 121 5.94 -39.89 -57.68
C ASP A 121 5.86 -38.41 -57.30
N VAL A 122 4.75 -37.73 -57.65
CA VAL A 122 4.49 -36.37 -57.22
C VAL A 122 4.39 -36.27 -55.70
N LEU A 123 3.71 -37.22 -55.04
CA LEU A 123 3.65 -37.24 -53.58
C LEU A 123 5.02 -37.48 -52.94
N GLY A 124 5.86 -38.35 -53.49
CA GLY A 124 7.23 -38.47 -53.00
C GLY A 124 8.04 -37.17 -53.10
N GLN A 125 7.81 -36.36 -54.14
CA GLN A 125 8.40 -35.02 -54.22
C GLN A 125 7.83 -34.06 -53.16
N VAL A 126 6.52 -34.10 -52.89
CA VAL A 126 5.86 -33.29 -51.84
C VAL A 126 6.38 -33.67 -50.45
N ASN A 127 6.53 -34.96 -50.18
CA ASN A 127 7.02 -35.51 -48.92
C ASN A 127 8.54 -35.30 -48.74
N GLY A 128 9.26 -35.01 -49.83
CA GLY A 128 10.72 -34.96 -49.85
C GLY A 128 11.40 -36.34 -49.75
N SER A 129 10.67 -37.41 -50.03
CA SER A 129 11.15 -38.79 -50.10
C SER A 129 11.72 -39.11 -51.50
N ASP A 130 12.16 -40.35 -51.74
CA ASP A 130 12.51 -40.79 -53.10
C ASP A 130 11.23 -40.95 -53.93
N PRO A 131 11.00 -40.13 -54.98
CA PRO A 131 9.76 -40.19 -55.76
C PRO A 131 9.46 -41.57 -56.37
N LYS A 132 10.48 -42.39 -56.62
CA LYS A 132 10.28 -43.73 -57.18
C LYS A 132 9.89 -44.78 -56.15
N ALA A 133 10.25 -44.54 -54.89
CA ALA A 133 10.01 -45.47 -53.79
C ALA A 133 8.76 -45.11 -52.98
N ASN A 134 8.36 -43.83 -52.95
CA ASN A 134 7.21 -43.36 -52.18
C ASN A 134 5.93 -44.13 -52.52
N SER A 135 5.38 -44.81 -51.53
CA SER A 135 4.13 -45.54 -51.62
C SER A 135 2.98 -44.64 -51.19
N ALA A 136 1.91 -44.61 -51.96
CA ALA A 136 0.73 -43.82 -51.62
C ALA A 136 -0.53 -44.50 -52.13
N VAL A 137 -1.70 -44.10 -51.62
CA VAL A 137 -2.98 -44.57 -52.15
C VAL A 137 -3.31 -43.74 -53.38
N ALA A 138 -3.42 -44.38 -54.54
CA ALA A 138 -3.68 -43.72 -55.81
C ALA A 138 -4.95 -44.25 -56.51
N ALA A 139 -5.62 -43.35 -57.22
CA ALA A 139 -6.79 -43.61 -58.03
C ALA A 139 -6.70 -42.91 -59.39
N TYR A 140 -7.06 -43.64 -60.44
CA TYR A 140 -7.12 -43.13 -61.80
C TYR A 140 -8.38 -43.65 -62.49
N THR A 141 -9.40 -42.81 -62.55
CA THR A 141 -10.76 -43.18 -62.90
C THR A 141 -10.83 -43.80 -64.30
N SER A 142 -11.45 -44.98 -64.41
CA SER A 142 -11.52 -45.77 -65.65
C SER A 142 -12.93 -45.98 -66.21
N GLY A 143 -13.80 -44.97 -66.09
CA GLY A 143 -15.08 -44.93 -66.82
C GLY A 143 -16.26 -45.69 -66.19
N ARG A 144 -16.13 -46.18 -64.96
CA ARG A 144 -17.23 -46.77 -64.17
C ARG A 144 -17.97 -45.71 -63.37
N SER A 145 -19.30 -45.76 -63.36
CA SER A 145 -20.15 -44.83 -62.60
C SER A 145 -20.38 -45.35 -61.19
N TYR A 146 -20.09 -44.51 -60.20
CA TYR A 146 -20.35 -44.79 -58.79
C TYR A 146 -20.99 -43.59 -58.10
N ALA A 147 -21.55 -43.83 -56.92
CA ALA A 147 -22.18 -42.78 -56.13
C ALA A 147 -21.10 -41.83 -55.59
N PRO A 148 -21.33 -40.50 -55.56
CA PRO A 148 -20.48 -39.61 -54.81
C PRO A 148 -20.51 -39.95 -53.30
N ASP A 149 -19.54 -39.41 -52.55
CA ASP A 149 -19.40 -39.55 -51.09
C ASP A 149 -19.15 -40.99 -50.60
N GLN A 150 -18.57 -41.86 -51.43
CA GLN A 150 -18.08 -43.17 -50.99
C GLN A 150 -16.86 -43.04 -50.08
N VAL A 151 -16.72 -43.94 -49.10
CA VAL A 151 -15.49 -44.04 -48.29
C VAL A 151 -14.36 -44.49 -49.21
N GLN A 152 -13.34 -43.65 -49.37
CA GLN A 152 -12.13 -44.00 -50.11
C GLN A 152 -11.01 -44.49 -49.19
N PHE A 153 -11.08 -44.17 -47.91
CA PHE A 153 -10.19 -44.64 -46.85
C PHE A 153 -10.88 -44.49 -45.51
N ALA A 154 -10.89 -45.53 -44.69
CA ALA A 154 -11.25 -45.44 -43.29
C ALA A 154 -10.43 -46.42 -42.46
N THR A 155 -10.12 -46.08 -41.22
CA THR A 155 -9.64 -47.08 -40.27
C THR A 155 -10.70 -48.16 -40.06
N ASP A 156 -10.31 -49.41 -39.83
CA ASP A 156 -11.24 -50.49 -39.49
C ASP A 156 -11.82 -50.29 -38.07
N GLY A 157 -12.79 -49.37 -37.98
CA GLY A 157 -13.40 -48.93 -36.74
C GLY A 157 -12.61 -47.84 -35.99
N GLU A 158 -12.95 -47.67 -34.72
CA GLU A 158 -12.33 -46.69 -33.82
C GLU A 158 -11.13 -47.33 -33.12
N VAL A 159 -9.94 -47.10 -33.67
CA VAL A 159 -8.70 -47.81 -33.27
C VAL A 159 -7.60 -46.88 -32.77
N ILE A 160 -7.73 -45.57 -32.97
CA ILE A 160 -6.71 -44.58 -32.61
C ILE A 160 -6.94 -44.12 -31.16
N PRO A 161 -6.02 -44.43 -30.23
CA PRO A 161 -6.14 -43.98 -28.84
C PRO A 161 -5.88 -42.48 -28.73
N LEU A 162 -6.54 -41.83 -27.76
CA LEU A 162 -6.28 -40.44 -27.38
C LEU A 162 -5.70 -40.40 -25.97
N PRO A 163 -4.86 -39.41 -25.65
CA PRO A 163 -4.26 -39.29 -24.32
C PRO A 163 -5.30 -39.03 -23.22
N ALA A 164 -6.44 -38.44 -23.57
CA ALA A 164 -7.58 -38.21 -22.68
C ALA A 164 -8.86 -38.00 -23.48
N ALA A 165 -10.01 -37.95 -22.80
CA ALA A 165 -11.26 -37.46 -23.36
C ALA A 165 -11.22 -35.93 -23.57
N ASN A 166 -12.20 -35.38 -24.30
CA ASN A 166 -12.39 -33.94 -24.50
C ASN A 166 -11.19 -33.24 -25.15
N ARG A 167 -10.68 -33.80 -26.26
CA ARG A 167 -9.55 -33.23 -27.01
C ARG A 167 -10.04 -32.57 -28.29
N PHE A 168 -9.38 -31.50 -28.71
CA PHE A 168 -9.54 -31.01 -30.08
C PHE A 168 -8.58 -31.76 -30.98
N VAL A 169 -9.11 -32.31 -32.07
CA VAL A 169 -8.31 -32.98 -33.09
C VAL A 169 -8.54 -32.34 -34.46
N THR A 170 -7.53 -32.41 -35.31
CA THR A 170 -7.62 -32.01 -36.72
C THR A 170 -6.84 -32.99 -37.59
N PHE A 171 -6.91 -32.83 -38.92
CA PHE A 171 -6.22 -33.68 -39.87
C PHE A 171 -5.21 -32.91 -40.72
N SER A 172 -4.16 -33.59 -41.16
CA SER A 172 -3.41 -33.21 -42.36
C SER A 172 -3.26 -34.39 -43.30
N VAL A 173 -3.10 -34.12 -44.58
CA VAL A 173 -2.83 -35.11 -45.61
C VAL A 173 -1.98 -34.50 -46.72
N ASN A 174 -1.08 -35.27 -47.30
CA ASN A 174 -0.43 -34.92 -48.56
C ASN A 174 -1.26 -35.49 -49.69
N ALA A 175 -1.68 -34.65 -50.63
CA ALA A 175 -2.54 -35.08 -51.72
C ALA A 175 -2.05 -34.56 -53.06
N ALA A 176 -2.29 -35.35 -54.10
CA ALA A 176 -2.00 -35.00 -55.48
C ALA A 176 -3.22 -35.24 -56.37
N ALA A 177 -3.34 -34.44 -57.42
CA ALA A 177 -4.36 -34.60 -58.44
C ALA A 177 -3.82 -34.33 -59.83
N THR A 178 -4.44 -34.98 -60.82
CA THR A 178 -4.25 -34.66 -62.24
C THR A 178 -5.60 -34.60 -62.94
N SER A 179 -5.60 -34.44 -64.26
CA SER A 179 -6.83 -34.34 -65.07
C SER A 179 -7.77 -33.21 -64.61
N CYS A 180 -7.22 -32.14 -64.02
CA CYS A 180 -7.94 -30.99 -63.46
C CYS A 180 -8.71 -30.13 -64.48
N TRP A 181 -8.80 -30.58 -65.73
CA TRP A 181 -9.70 -30.04 -66.75
C TRP A 181 -11.07 -30.73 -66.75
N ALA A 182 -11.25 -31.81 -65.98
CA ALA A 182 -12.47 -32.60 -65.81
C ALA A 182 -12.98 -32.51 -64.35
N ALA A 183 -13.65 -33.54 -63.83
CA ALA A 183 -14.01 -33.58 -62.42
C ALA A 183 -12.75 -33.72 -61.55
N HIS A 184 -12.81 -33.26 -60.30
CA HIS A 184 -11.67 -33.27 -59.39
C HIS A 184 -11.89 -34.28 -58.26
N PRO A 185 -10.82 -34.80 -57.65
CA PRO A 185 -10.92 -35.42 -56.34
C PRO A 185 -11.33 -34.38 -55.29
N GLU A 186 -12.25 -34.79 -54.41
CA GLU A 186 -12.72 -33.98 -53.28
C GLU A 186 -12.65 -34.81 -52.01
N MET A 187 -11.53 -34.73 -51.28
CA MET A 187 -11.28 -35.56 -50.11
C MET A 187 -11.86 -34.91 -48.86
N ARG A 188 -12.89 -35.52 -48.27
CA ARG A 188 -13.59 -35.01 -47.08
C ARG A 188 -13.23 -35.86 -45.87
N PHE A 189 -12.66 -35.23 -44.85
CA PHE A 189 -12.21 -35.91 -43.64
C PHE A 189 -13.25 -35.78 -42.52
N SER A 190 -13.49 -36.90 -41.87
CA SER A 190 -14.36 -37.03 -40.71
C SER A 190 -13.65 -37.80 -39.60
N VAL A 191 -13.99 -37.48 -38.36
CA VAL A 191 -13.70 -38.33 -37.21
C VAL A 191 -14.87 -39.28 -37.00
N LEU A 192 -14.57 -40.56 -36.80
CA LEU A 192 -15.52 -41.54 -36.28
C LEU A 192 -15.32 -41.63 -34.76
N ALA A 193 -16.35 -41.30 -33.98
CA ALA A 193 -16.30 -41.41 -32.53
C ALA A 193 -17.66 -41.83 -31.97
N GLY A 194 -17.71 -42.88 -31.15
CA GLY A 194 -18.95 -43.45 -30.62
C GLY A 194 -19.92 -43.93 -31.71
N GLY A 195 -19.40 -44.36 -32.87
CA GLY A 195 -20.17 -44.77 -34.04
C GLY A 195 -20.76 -43.60 -34.84
N VAL A 196 -20.37 -42.36 -34.56
CA VAL A 196 -20.84 -41.17 -35.26
C VAL A 196 -19.70 -40.59 -36.09
N GLU A 197 -19.91 -40.51 -37.41
CA GLU A 197 -19.02 -39.82 -38.33
C GLU A 197 -19.30 -38.31 -38.32
N THR A 198 -18.30 -37.50 -37.99
CA THR A 198 -18.41 -36.04 -37.97
C THR A 198 -17.32 -35.39 -38.83
N PRO A 199 -17.68 -34.59 -39.85
CA PRO A 199 -16.71 -33.87 -40.68
C PRO A 199 -15.86 -32.89 -39.86
N ILE A 200 -14.54 -32.82 -40.12
CA ILE A 200 -13.67 -31.81 -39.49
C ILE A 200 -13.65 -30.50 -40.28
N SER A 201 -13.64 -30.57 -41.61
CA SER A 201 -13.58 -29.39 -42.48
C SER A 201 -14.95 -29.07 -43.10
N GLY A 202 -15.18 -27.79 -43.40
CA GLY A 202 -16.41 -27.33 -44.06
C GLY A 202 -16.49 -27.68 -45.55
N GLY A 203 -15.37 -28.06 -46.18
CA GLY A 203 -15.27 -28.46 -47.58
C GLY A 203 -14.19 -29.54 -47.80
N GLY A 204 -14.25 -30.25 -48.93
CA GLY A 204 -13.27 -31.26 -49.25
C GLY A 204 -11.98 -30.70 -49.85
N ILE A 205 -10.86 -31.35 -49.55
CA ILE A 205 -9.54 -31.03 -50.10
C ILE A 205 -9.54 -31.36 -51.59
N ASN A 206 -9.18 -30.36 -52.40
CA ASN A 206 -9.16 -30.45 -53.85
C ASN A 206 -7.84 -29.88 -54.39
N PRO A 207 -6.82 -30.72 -54.62
CA PRO A 207 -5.50 -30.26 -55.06
C PRO A 207 -5.52 -29.48 -56.38
N CYS A 208 -6.51 -29.69 -57.25
CA CYS A 208 -6.63 -28.95 -58.52
C CYS A 208 -6.95 -27.46 -58.34
N THR A 209 -7.57 -27.08 -57.22
CA THR A 209 -8.07 -25.71 -56.99
C THR A 209 -7.59 -25.09 -55.67
N ASP A 210 -7.05 -25.90 -54.76
CA ASP A 210 -6.56 -25.42 -53.47
C ASP A 210 -5.29 -24.59 -53.67
N PRO A 211 -5.21 -23.35 -53.13
CA PRO A 211 -4.06 -22.49 -53.30
C PRO A 211 -2.78 -23.00 -52.65
N ARG A 212 -2.86 -24.01 -51.78
CA ARG A 212 -1.70 -24.68 -51.17
C ARG A 212 -1.05 -25.71 -52.10
N ALA A 213 -1.72 -26.10 -53.17
CA ALA A 213 -1.16 -27.02 -54.16
C ALA A 213 -0.17 -26.31 -55.09
N GLU A 214 0.92 -26.97 -55.41
CA GLU A 214 1.89 -26.54 -56.40
C GLU A 214 1.84 -27.41 -57.65
N VAL A 215 2.26 -26.85 -58.78
CA VAL A 215 2.43 -27.64 -60.01
C VAL A 215 3.73 -28.42 -59.92
N VAL A 216 3.62 -29.75 -59.90
CA VAL A 216 4.77 -30.67 -59.76
C VAL A 216 4.88 -31.52 -61.03
N ALA A 217 6.08 -31.57 -61.64
CA ALA A 217 6.33 -32.42 -62.80
C ALA A 217 6.81 -33.80 -62.33
N PRO A 218 6.19 -34.92 -62.78
CA PRO A 218 6.62 -36.24 -62.36
C PRO A 218 8.01 -36.57 -62.93
N THR A 219 8.88 -37.17 -62.12
CA THR A 219 10.29 -37.41 -62.46
C THR A 219 10.45 -38.42 -63.59
N GLN A 220 9.54 -39.38 -63.68
CA GLN A 220 9.56 -40.43 -64.69
C GLN A 220 8.98 -39.99 -66.04
N GLN A 221 8.25 -38.88 -66.07
CA GLN A 221 7.63 -38.35 -67.27
C GLN A 221 7.58 -36.81 -67.21
N PRO A 222 8.72 -36.11 -67.32
CA PRO A 222 8.78 -34.66 -67.12
C PRO A 222 7.98 -33.85 -68.16
N ASP A 223 7.65 -34.45 -69.30
CA ASP A 223 6.79 -33.87 -70.34
C ASP A 223 5.29 -34.25 -70.20
N SER A 224 4.90 -34.90 -69.10
CA SER A 224 3.52 -35.32 -68.77
C SER A 224 2.59 -34.12 -68.49
N PRO A 225 1.25 -34.28 -68.57
CA PRO A 225 0.28 -33.28 -68.12
C PRO A 225 0.54 -32.71 -66.72
N VAL A 226 -0.13 -31.61 -66.39
CA VAL A 226 -0.01 -30.88 -65.12
C VAL A 226 -0.51 -31.74 -63.96
N TYR A 227 0.33 -31.95 -62.94
CA TYR A 227 -0.04 -32.51 -61.64
C TYR A 227 0.00 -31.40 -60.60
N TYR A 228 -0.92 -31.48 -59.65
CA TYR A 228 -1.00 -30.56 -58.52
C TYR A 228 -0.78 -31.37 -57.26
N GLY A 229 0.22 -31.00 -56.45
CA GLY A 229 0.56 -31.71 -55.22
C GLY A 229 0.81 -30.72 -54.07
N GLY A 230 0.49 -31.12 -52.85
CA GLY A 230 0.77 -30.29 -51.67
C GLY A 230 0.38 -30.97 -50.35
N GLU A 231 0.69 -30.29 -49.25
CA GLU A 231 0.27 -30.64 -47.89
C GLU A 231 -0.99 -29.84 -47.51
N PHE A 232 -2.01 -30.54 -47.05
CA PHE A 232 -3.32 -29.97 -46.74
C PHE A 232 -3.70 -30.29 -45.29
N ALA A 233 -3.55 -29.29 -44.41
CA ALA A 233 -4.16 -29.33 -43.08
C ALA A 233 -5.63 -28.90 -43.14
N SER A 234 -6.49 -29.49 -42.31
CA SER A 234 -7.85 -29.02 -42.14
C SER A 234 -7.85 -27.64 -41.46
N ASP A 235 -8.73 -26.75 -41.92
CA ASP A 235 -8.97 -25.42 -41.34
C ASP A 235 -9.91 -25.47 -40.11
N GLY A 236 -10.64 -26.58 -39.96
CA GLY A 236 -11.46 -26.88 -38.80
C GLY A 236 -10.77 -27.80 -37.80
N SER A 237 -11.36 -27.88 -36.60
CA SER A 237 -11.03 -28.88 -35.59
C SER A 237 -12.30 -29.50 -35.04
N PHE A 238 -12.17 -30.70 -34.47
CA PHE A 238 -13.28 -31.45 -33.87
C PHE A 238 -13.01 -31.70 -32.40
N LEU A 239 -13.94 -31.29 -31.53
CA LEU A 239 -13.92 -31.62 -30.11
C LEU A 239 -14.49 -33.02 -29.90
N THR A 240 -13.62 -34.00 -29.70
CA THR A 240 -14.03 -35.37 -29.38
C THR A 240 -14.24 -35.56 -27.88
N SER A 241 -15.35 -36.22 -27.52
CA SER A 241 -15.71 -36.49 -26.12
C SER A 241 -15.18 -37.84 -25.60
N GLY A 242 -14.55 -38.65 -26.46
CA GLY A 242 -14.16 -40.01 -26.11
C GLY A 242 -12.99 -40.55 -26.92
N SER A 243 -12.51 -41.73 -26.50
CA SER A 243 -11.41 -42.48 -27.10
C SER A 243 -11.73 -43.98 -27.04
N PRO A 244 -11.30 -44.81 -28.01
CA PRO A 244 -10.57 -44.46 -29.24
C PRO A 244 -11.42 -43.70 -30.26
N VAL A 245 -10.79 -43.22 -31.34
CA VAL A 245 -11.45 -42.61 -32.50
C VAL A 245 -10.99 -43.30 -33.80
N GLY A 246 -11.73 -43.10 -34.88
CA GLY A 246 -11.37 -43.54 -36.22
C GLY A 246 -11.30 -42.37 -37.20
N ILE A 247 -10.71 -42.63 -38.36
CA ILE A 247 -10.62 -41.68 -39.47
C ILE A 247 -11.52 -42.19 -40.58
N VAL A 248 -12.30 -41.30 -41.18
CA VAL A 248 -13.05 -41.60 -42.41
C VAL A 248 -12.73 -40.51 -43.43
N MET A 249 -12.29 -40.91 -44.60
CA MET A 249 -12.07 -40.05 -45.76
C MET A 249 -13.05 -40.47 -46.86
N ARG A 250 -13.94 -39.56 -47.24
CA ARG A 250 -14.87 -39.75 -48.35
C ARG A 250 -14.39 -39.03 -49.59
N ASN A 251 -14.61 -39.62 -50.76
CA ASN A 251 -14.49 -38.89 -52.02
C ASN A 251 -15.84 -38.26 -52.39
N GLY A 252 -15.92 -36.93 -52.33
CA GLY A 252 -17.12 -36.18 -52.71
C GLY A 252 -17.49 -36.30 -54.19
N SER A 253 -16.57 -36.76 -55.04
CA SER A 253 -16.79 -36.94 -56.47
C SER A 253 -17.12 -38.40 -56.81
N GLY A 254 -18.25 -38.61 -57.50
CA GLY A 254 -18.62 -39.89 -58.14
C GLY A 254 -18.37 -39.89 -59.65
N ALA A 255 -17.57 -38.93 -60.14
CA ALA A 255 -17.39 -38.72 -61.57
C ALA A 255 -16.55 -39.83 -62.21
N THR A 256 -16.87 -40.15 -63.47
CA THR A 256 -16.25 -41.25 -64.21
C THR A 256 -15.11 -40.80 -65.13
N ALA A 257 -14.71 -39.52 -65.05
CA ALA A 257 -13.63 -38.91 -65.82
C ALA A 257 -13.05 -37.71 -65.06
N GLY A 258 -11.72 -37.58 -65.03
CA GLY A 258 -11.05 -36.78 -64.01
C GLY A 258 -11.04 -37.56 -62.71
N ASN A 259 -11.28 -36.91 -61.56
CA ASN A 259 -11.24 -37.56 -60.23
C ASN A 259 -10.01 -38.47 -60.04
N ASP A 260 -8.89 -38.03 -60.63
CA ASP A 260 -7.63 -38.75 -60.67
C ASP A 260 -6.74 -38.12 -59.61
N GLY A 261 -6.44 -38.87 -58.56
CA GLY A 261 -5.73 -38.34 -57.40
C GLY A 261 -5.07 -39.41 -56.56
N ALA A 262 -4.17 -38.96 -55.69
CA ALA A 262 -3.53 -39.80 -54.69
C ALA A 262 -3.45 -39.06 -53.37
N PHE A 263 -3.34 -39.81 -52.28
CA PHE A 263 -3.14 -39.28 -50.94
C PHE A 263 -2.15 -40.14 -50.15
N ASP A 264 -1.46 -39.47 -49.23
CA ASP A 264 -0.36 -39.99 -48.44
C ASP A 264 -0.18 -39.13 -47.16
N ASP A 265 0.67 -39.56 -46.23
CA ASP A 265 1.02 -38.82 -45.02
C ASP A 265 -0.22 -38.36 -44.22
N ILE A 266 -1.20 -39.26 -44.05
CA ILE A 266 -2.43 -38.96 -43.30
C ILE A 266 -2.07 -38.83 -41.83
N ARG A 267 -2.38 -37.68 -41.22
CA ARG A 267 -2.12 -37.43 -39.80
C ARG A 267 -3.38 -36.98 -39.08
N LEU A 268 -3.66 -37.61 -37.94
CA LEU A 268 -4.57 -37.06 -36.93
C LEU A 268 -3.71 -36.31 -35.90
N LEU A 269 -4.01 -35.04 -35.67
CA LEU A 269 -3.24 -34.16 -34.81
C LEU A 269 -4.08 -33.73 -33.61
N ASP A 270 -3.52 -33.82 -32.40
CA ASP A 270 -4.05 -33.14 -31.21
C ASP A 270 -3.69 -31.65 -31.31
N VAL A 271 -4.73 -30.83 -31.33
CA VAL A 271 -4.67 -29.37 -31.40
C VAL A 271 -5.36 -28.74 -30.19
N THR A 272 -5.39 -29.44 -29.06
CA THR A 272 -6.02 -28.92 -27.85
C THR A 272 -5.28 -27.67 -27.34
N PRO A 273 -5.98 -26.53 -27.13
CA PRO A 273 -5.36 -25.31 -26.63
C PRO A 273 -4.77 -25.44 -25.22
N GLN A 274 -3.74 -24.65 -24.94
CA GLN A 274 -3.12 -24.56 -23.61
C GLN A 274 -3.83 -23.51 -22.74
N LEU A 275 -4.23 -23.89 -21.52
CA LEU A 275 -4.64 -22.95 -20.49
C LEU A 275 -3.44 -22.50 -19.66
N ASP A 276 -3.36 -21.20 -19.37
CA ASP A 276 -2.38 -20.60 -18.48
C ASP A 276 -3.04 -19.69 -17.46
N LYS A 277 -2.39 -19.48 -16.31
CA LYS A 277 -2.90 -18.65 -15.22
C LYS A 277 -1.85 -17.69 -14.68
N ALA A 278 -2.27 -16.52 -14.22
CA ALA A 278 -1.41 -15.51 -13.61
C ALA A 278 -2.16 -14.66 -12.60
N PHE A 279 -1.43 -14.13 -11.62
CA PHE A 279 -1.91 -13.06 -10.75
C PHE A 279 -1.09 -11.79 -11.00
N SER A 280 -1.76 -10.64 -10.99
CA SER A 280 -1.12 -9.33 -11.03
C SER A 280 -1.95 -8.28 -10.28
N PRO A 281 -1.38 -7.57 -9.29
CA PRO A 281 -0.04 -7.79 -8.70
C PRO A 281 0.07 -9.13 -7.94
N LYS A 282 1.28 -9.69 -7.85
CA LYS A 282 1.54 -10.97 -7.14
C LYS A 282 1.63 -10.84 -5.63
N ARG A 283 1.67 -9.62 -5.10
CA ARG A 283 1.74 -9.34 -3.66
C ARG A 283 0.87 -8.14 -3.34
N VAL A 284 -0.07 -8.32 -2.41
CA VAL A 284 -1.08 -7.33 -2.06
C VAL A 284 -1.30 -7.28 -0.55
N PRO A 285 -1.63 -6.11 0.04
CA PRO A 285 -2.07 -6.08 1.43
C PRO A 285 -3.38 -6.85 1.57
N VAL A 286 -3.67 -7.34 2.77
CA VAL A 286 -4.96 -7.97 3.13
C VAL A 286 -6.13 -7.04 2.79
N GLY A 287 -7.18 -7.60 2.17
CA GLY A 287 -8.30 -6.82 1.62
C GLY A 287 -7.99 -6.06 0.33
N GLY A 288 -6.74 -6.09 -0.15
CA GLY A 288 -6.36 -5.60 -1.48
C GLY A 288 -6.85 -6.54 -2.59
N VAL A 289 -6.70 -6.10 -3.84
CA VAL A 289 -7.18 -6.84 -5.02
C VAL A 289 -6.00 -7.26 -5.89
N SER A 290 -6.02 -8.51 -6.36
CA SER A 290 -5.15 -9.02 -7.41
C SER A 290 -6.01 -9.53 -8.58
N THR A 291 -5.63 -9.21 -9.80
CA THR A 291 -6.32 -9.72 -10.99
C THR A 291 -5.78 -11.11 -11.33
N LEU A 292 -6.65 -12.11 -11.29
CA LEU A 292 -6.43 -13.44 -11.86
C LEU A 292 -6.70 -13.38 -13.37
N THR A 293 -5.70 -13.72 -14.17
CA THR A 293 -5.81 -13.81 -15.63
C THR A 293 -5.65 -15.24 -16.08
N PHE A 294 -6.65 -15.75 -16.79
CA PHE A 294 -6.57 -16.96 -17.59
C PHE A 294 -6.18 -16.57 -19.02
N THR A 295 -5.28 -17.33 -19.64
CA THR A 295 -4.93 -17.19 -21.05
C THR A 295 -5.15 -18.53 -21.73
N VAL A 296 -5.98 -18.56 -22.76
CA VAL A 296 -6.17 -19.73 -23.61
C VAL A 296 -5.36 -19.50 -24.88
N THR A 297 -4.36 -20.34 -25.12
CA THR A 297 -3.44 -20.22 -26.26
C THR A 297 -3.73 -21.33 -27.25
N ASN A 298 -4.02 -20.97 -28.49
CA ASN A 298 -4.26 -21.91 -29.58
C ASN A 298 -2.97 -22.66 -29.96
N THR A 299 -3.08 -23.74 -30.74
CA THR A 299 -1.92 -24.39 -31.37
C THR A 299 -1.51 -23.65 -32.65
N ALA A 300 -0.33 -23.98 -33.21
CA ALA A 300 0.32 -23.22 -34.28
C ALA A 300 -0.35 -23.32 -35.66
N GLU A 301 -1.27 -24.25 -35.85
CA GLU A 301 -2.14 -24.39 -37.02
C GLU A 301 -3.28 -23.35 -37.06
N LEU A 302 -3.64 -22.78 -35.91
CA LEU A 302 -4.63 -21.71 -35.71
C LEU A 302 -6.06 -22.03 -36.22
N ALA A 303 -6.48 -23.30 -36.25
CA ALA A 303 -7.86 -23.67 -36.56
C ALA A 303 -8.81 -23.19 -35.44
N ALA A 304 -10.08 -22.97 -35.79
CA ALA A 304 -11.09 -22.57 -34.81
C ALA A 304 -11.31 -23.65 -33.73
N LYS A 305 -11.57 -23.23 -32.48
CA LYS A 305 -11.80 -24.09 -31.30
C LYS A 305 -13.07 -23.66 -30.58
N ASP A 306 -14.14 -24.42 -30.75
CA ASP A 306 -15.45 -24.11 -30.18
C ASP A 306 -15.83 -25.07 -29.04
N GLY A 307 -16.32 -24.50 -27.93
CA GLY A 307 -16.97 -25.25 -26.86
C GLY A 307 -16.05 -25.69 -25.72
N TRP A 308 -14.87 -25.09 -25.58
CA TRP A 308 -14.03 -25.36 -24.41
C TRP A 308 -14.62 -24.75 -23.14
N GLN A 309 -14.30 -25.36 -22.00
CA GLN A 309 -14.80 -24.95 -20.68
C GLN A 309 -13.90 -25.47 -19.56
N PHE A 310 -14.00 -24.83 -18.39
CA PHE A 310 -13.41 -25.28 -17.15
C PHE A 310 -14.03 -24.53 -15.96
N THR A 311 -13.86 -25.06 -14.76
CA THR A 311 -14.08 -24.32 -13.52
C THR A 311 -12.79 -24.27 -12.71
N ASP A 312 -12.50 -23.11 -12.14
CA ASP A 312 -11.38 -22.88 -11.24
C ASP A 312 -11.90 -22.72 -9.81
N THR A 313 -11.66 -23.70 -8.96
CA THR A 313 -11.94 -23.63 -7.53
C THR A 313 -10.77 -22.96 -6.82
N LEU A 314 -10.95 -21.70 -6.43
CA LEU A 314 -9.94 -20.90 -5.74
C LEU A 314 -9.51 -21.57 -4.41
N PRO A 315 -8.21 -21.49 -4.05
CA PRO A 315 -7.73 -22.05 -2.78
C PRO A 315 -8.43 -21.45 -1.55
N ASP A 316 -8.58 -22.24 -0.49
CA ASP A 316 -9.27 -21.82 0.74
C ASP A 316 -8.73 -20.51 1.33
N GLY A 317 -9.61 -19.49 1.36
CA GLY A 317 -9.32 -18.13 1.83
C GLY A 317 -9.05 -17.11 0.72
N LEU A 318 -8.89 -17.54 -0.54
CA LEU A 318 -8.91 -16.67 -1.71
C LEU A 318 -10.32 -16.68 -2.32
N VAL A 319 -10.90 -15.51 -2.51
CA VAL A 319 -12.27 -15.36 -3.02
C VAL A 319 -12.32 -14.34 -4.15
N VAL A 320 -13.38 -14.37 -4.95
CA VAL A 320 -13.70 -13.31 -5.91
C VAL A 320 -13.97 -12.02 -5.14
N ALA A 321 -13.39 -10.90 -5.58
CA ALA A 321 -13.56 -9.60 -4.94
C ALA A 321 -15.01 -9.09 -5.04
N ASP A 322 -15.36 -8.09 -4.22
CA ASP A 322 -16.70 -7.49 -4.20
C ASP A 322 -17.13 -6.96 -5.58
N ASP A 323 -16.18 -6.33 -6.29
CA ASP A 323 -16.27 -6.14 -7.73
C ASP A 323 -15.39 -7.18 -8.42
N ALA A 324 -16.02 -8.14 -9.09
CA ALA A 324 -15.31 -9.22 -9.77
C ALA A 324 -14.52 -8.74 -11.00
N ASN A 325 -14.82 -7.54 -11.54
CA ASN A 325 -14.18 -6.98 -12.73
C ASN A 325 -13.98 -8.00 -13.87
N VAL A 326 -15.02 -8.80 -14.14
CA VAL A 326 -14.99 -9.84 -15.17
C VAL A 326 -14.73 -9.19 -16.53
N GLY A 327 -13.66 -9.60 -17.19
CA GLY A 327 -13.23 -9.04 -18.47
C GLY A 327 -12.37 -10.01 -19.27
N GLY A 328 -11.57 -9.44 -20.18
CA GLY A 328 -10.72 -10.19 -21.10
C GLY A 328 -11.19 -10.08 -22.56
N THR A 329 -10.69 -10.97 -23.40
CA THR A 329 -10.91 -10.99 -24.85
C THR A 329 -11.55 -12.27 -25.36
N CYS A 330 -11.65 -13.33 -24.54
CA CYS A 330 -12.30 -14.56 -24.97
C CYS A 330 -13.80 -14.35 -25.21
N ASP A 331 -14.32 -14.89 -26.31
CA ASP A 331 -15.76 -15.13 -26.46
C ASP A 331 -16.13 -16.36 -25.63
N ALA A 332 -16.58 -16.13 -24.39
CA ALA A 332 -16.97 -17.17 -23.45
C ALA A 332 -17.97 -16.61 -22.42
N THR A 333 -18.77 -17.49 -21.82
CA THR A 333 -19.59 -17.12 -20.66
C THR A 333 -18.79 -17.35 -19.38
N THR A 334 -18.50 -16.27 -18.66
CA THR A 334 -17.76 -16.30 -17.39
C THR A 334 -18.68 -16.00 -16.21
N THR A 335 -18.69 -16.87 -15.21
CA THR A 335 -19.40 -16.68 -13.93
C THR A 335 -18.41 -16.61 -12.79
N ALA A 336 -18.35 -15.47 -12.11
CA ALA A 336 -17.56 -15.25 -10.91
C ALA A 336 -18.41 -14.46 -9.90
N THR A 337 -18.95 -15.14 -8.88
CA THR A 337 -19.82 -14.50 -7.89
C THR A 337 -18.97 -13.84 -6.81
N ALA A 338 -19.23 -12.57 -6.50
CA ALA A 338 -18.54 -11.84 -5.43
C ALA A 338 -18.56 -12.62 -4.09
N GLY A 339 -17.40 -12.71 -3.43
CA GLY A 339 -17.19 -13.52 -2.22
C GLY A 339 -17.23 -15.04 -2.44
N GLY A 340 -17.47 -15.50 -3.66
CA GLY A 340 -17.42 -16.92 -4.03
C GLY A 340 -15.99 -17.42 -4.20
N ASN A 341 -15.82 -18.74 -4.18
CA ASN A 341 -14.53 -19.42 -4.34
C ASN A 341 -14.39 -20.13 -5.69
N ALA A 342 -15.22 -19.81 -6.68
CA ALA A 342 -15.19 -20.48 -7.98
C ALA A 342 -15.33 -19.49 -9.13
N VAL A 343 -14.55 -19.72 -10.19
CA VAL A 343 -14.64 -19.01 -11.47
C VAL A 343 -14.96 -20.05 -12.56
N THR A 344 -16.16 -20.00 -13.13
CA THR A 344 -16.64 -20.98 -14.11
C THR A 344 -16.71 -20.36 -15.50
N ILE A 345 -16.10 -21.02 -16.48
CA ILE A 345 -16.07 -20.60 -17.89
C ILE A 345 -16.77 -21.68 -18.71
N THR A 346 -17.72 -21.27 -19.56
CA THR A 346 -18.46 -22.17 -20.44
C THR A 346 -18.60 -21.62 -21.85
N GLY A 347 -18.68 -22.52 -22.84
CA GLY A 347 -18.93 -22.16 -24.24
C GLY A 347 -17.84 -21.27 -24.84
N GLY A 348 -16.59 -21.44 -24.41
CA GLY A 348 -15.48 -20.64 -24.90
C GLY A 348 -15.13 -20.94 -26.35
N LYS A 349 -14.64 -19.92 -27.05
CA LYS A 349 -14.27 -19.99 -28.47
C LYS A 349 -12.93 -19.34 -28.78
N LEU A 350 -12.27 -19.88 -29.79
CA LEU A 350 -11.18 -19.24 -30.53
C LEU A 350 -11.56 -19.29 -32.01
N ASP A 351 -11.60 -18.14 -32.68
CA ASP A 351 -11.86 -18.10 -34.12
C ASP A 351 -10.62 -18.57 -34.90
N ALA A 352 -10.81 -18.94 -36.16
CA ALA A 352 -9.68 -19.30 -37.02
C ALA A 352 -8.70 -18.11 -37.15
N GLY A 353 -7.42 -18.37 -36.92
CA GLY A 353 -6.37 -17.35 -36.88
C GLY A 353 -6.10 -16.74 -35.50
N ASP A 354 -6.97 -16.99 -34.50
CA ASP A 354 -6.72 -16.50 -33.14
C ASP A 354 -5.54 -17.25 -32.50
N VAL A 355 -4.55 -16.47 -32.07
CA VAL A 355 -3.36 -16.97 -31.38
C VAL A 355 -3.69 -17.29 -29.91
N SER A 356 -4.41 -16.38 -29.24
CA SER A 356 -4.81 -16.56 -27.85
C SER A 356 -5.92 -15.59 -27.46
N CYS A 357 -6.63 -15.89 -26.38
CA CYS A 357 -7.55 -14.97 -25.74
C CYS A 357 -7.36 -14.98 -24.21
N THR A 358 -7.91 -13.99 -23.52
CA THR A 358 -7.80 -13.86 -22.05
C THR A 358 -9.15 -13.75 -21.36
N ILE A 359 -9.20 -14.16 -20.09
CA ILE A 359 -10.30 -13.90 -19.16
C ILE A 359 -9.69 -13.34 -17.88
N THR A 360 -10.24 -12.25 -17.35
CA THR A 360 -9.77 -11.61 -16.11
C THR A 360 -10.85 -11.61 -15.05
N VAL A 361 -10.46 -11.89 -13.81
CA VAL A 361 -11.33 -11.81 -12.61
C VAL A 361 -10.51 -11.27 -11.45
N ASP A 362 -11.05 -10.31 -10.72
CA ASP A 362 -10.42 -9.77 -9.53
C ASP A 362 -10.70 -10.66 -8.31
N VAL A 363 -9.65 -10.94 -7.54
CA VAL A 363 -9.69 -11.77 -6.33
C VAL A 363 -9.10 -11.03 -5.13
N THR A 364 -9.56 -11.38 -3.94
CA THR A 364 -9.11 -10.84 -2.66
C THR A 364 -9.04 -11.92 -1.58
N SER A 365 -8.46 -11.57 -0.44
CA SER A 365 -8.36 -12.41 0.75
C SER A 365 -8.37 -11.53 2.00
N ASP A 366 -9.07 -11.98 3.03
CA ASP A 366 -9.07 -11.39 4.38
C ASP A 366 -7.98 -11.99 5.29
N ALA A 367 -7.24 -13.00 4.80
CA ALA A 367 -6.11 -13.63 5.46
C ALA A 367 -4.78 -13.24 4.80
N PRO A 368 -3.66 -13.19 5.55
CA PRO A 368 -3.57 -13.45 6.99
C PRO A 368 -4.09 -12.28 7.85
N ARG A 369 -4.57 -12.55 9.07
CA ARG A 369 -4.99 -11.48 9.98
C ARG A 369 -4.59 -11.76 11.44
N GLY A 370 -4.33 -10.69 12.18
CA GLY A 370 -4.04 -10.77 13.61
C GLY A 370 -2.76 -11.55 13.89
N ALA A 371 -2.89 -12.67 14.59
CA ALA A 371 -1.78 -13.52 15.04
C ALA A 371 -1.27 -14.51 13.97
N ASP A 372 -1.87 -14.53 12.78
CA ASP A 372 -1.37 -15.30 11.65
C ASP A 372 0.06 -14.87 11.26
N ALA A 373 0.73 -15.72 10.47
CA ALA A 373 1.99 -15.32 9.83
C ALA A 373 1.78 -14.03 9.01
N PRO A 374 2.75 -13.09 8.98
CA PRO A 374 2.57 -11.75 8.40
C PRO A 374 2.30 -11.77 6.89
N SER A 375 2.53 -12.89 6.22
CA SER A 375 2.05 -13.14 4.87
C SER A 375 1.57 -14.57 4.67
N LYS A 376 0.65 -14.74 3.71
CA LYS A 376 0.10 -16.02 3.24
C LYS A 376 0.14 -16.05 1.72
N THR A 377 0.73 -17.09 1.16
CA THR A 377 0.75 -17.34 -0.29
C THR A 377 -0.34 -18.34 -0.64
N PHE A 378 -1.16 -17.99 -1.63
CA PHE A 378 -2.14 -18.88 -2.23
C PHE A 378 -1.57 -19.40 -3.54
N GLU A 379 -1.54 -20.72 -3.70
CA GLU A 379 -1.16 -21.40 -4.95
C GLU A 379 -2.41 -21.92 -5.63
N ASN A 380 -2.64 -21.49 -6.86
CA ASN A 380 -3.74 -21.91 -7.69
C ASN A 380 -3.18 -22.69 -8.91
N CYS A 381 -3.38 -24.00 -8.91
CA CYS A 381 -2.69 -24.97 -9.77
C CYS A 381 -3.67 -25.78 -10.64
N ALA A 382 -3.14 -26.71 -11.45
CA ALA A 382 -3.95 -27.67 -12.20
C ALA A 382 -4.98 -28.43 -11.33
N ALA A 383 -4.64 -28.74 -10.07
CA ALA A 383 -5.54 -29.44 -9.15
C ALA A 383 -6.77 -28.62 -8.73
N ASN A 384 -6.75 -27.30 -8.94
CA ASN A 384 -7.89 -26.41 -8.72
C ASN A 384 -8.84 -26.35 -9.92
N ILE A 385 -8.41 -26.88 -11.07
CA ILE A 385 -9.20 -26.86 -12.30
C ILE A 385 -9.98 -28.17 -12.43
N ASP A 386 -11.29 -28.06 -12.56
CA ASP A 386 -12.21 -29.16 -12.80
C ASP A 386 -13.13 -28.89 -14.00
N GLY A 387 -13.92 -29.90 -14.39
CA GLY A 387 -14.88 -29.78 -15.49
C GLY A 387 -14.26 -29.43 -16.86
N VAL A 388 -12.97 -29.74 -17.06
CA VAL A 388 -12.20 -29.36 -18.24
C VAL A 388 -12.71 -30.06 -19.49
N VAL A 389 -12.94 -29.26 -20.52
CA VAL A 389 -13.24 -29.73 -21.87
C VAL A 389 -12.38 -28.93 -22.85
N GLY A 390 -11.64 -29.64 -23.70
CA GLY A 390 -10.93 -29.04 -24.82
C GLY A 390 -9.80 -28.10 -24.41
N LEU A 391 -9.13 -28.33 -23.27
CA LEU A 391 -7.97 -27.56 -22.82
C LEU A 391 -6.94 -28.46 -22.16
N ASP A 392 -5.66 -28.14 -22.35
CA ASP A 392 -4.58 -28.62 -21.51
C ASP A 392 -4.52 -27.87 -20.18
N LEU A 393 -4.22 -28.59 -19.10
CA LEU A 393 -4.22 -28.04 -17.74
C LEU A 393 -3.08 -27.03 -17.55
N PRO A 394 -3.30 -25.98 -16.74
CA PRO A 394 -2.31 -24.93 -16.51
C PRO A 394 -1.24 -25.34 -15.50
N GLY A 395 -0.11 -24.62 -15.52
CA GLY A 395 0.81 -24.59 -14.40
C GLY A 395 0.24 -23.88 -13.17
N CYS A 396 1.00 -23.86 -12.08
CA CYS A 396 0.64 -23.09 -10.88
C CYS A 396 0.86 -21.59 -11.08
N ALA A 397 -0.08 -20.79 -10.57
CA ALA A 397 0.08 -19.36 -10.33
C ALA A 397 -0.06 -19.08 -8.83
N SER A 398 0.64 -18.07 -8.33
CA SER A 398 0.56 -17.70 -6.92
C SER A 398 0.40 -16.21 -6.69
N VAL A 399 -0.26 -15.89 -5.57
CA VAL A 399 -0.44 -14.54 -5.04
C VAL A 399 -0.21 -14.56 -3.54
N GLU A 400 0.51 -13.56 -3.03
CA GLU A 400 0.79 -13.36 -1.60
C GLU A 400 -0.05 -12.22 -1.04
N PHE A 401 -0.79 -12.49 0.03
CA PHE A 401 -1.44 -11.47 0.83
C PHE A 401 -0.62 -11.23 2.11
N TYR A 402 -0.44 -9.98 2.51
CA TYR A 402 0.31 -9.62 3.72
C TYR A 402 -0.45 -8.68 4.63
N SER A 403 -0.28 -8.87 5.94
CA SER A 403 -0.86 -8.04 6.98
C SER A 403 0.13 -6.95 7.42
N GLU A 404 -0.37 -5.77 7.77
CA GLU A 404 0.46 -4.68 8.31
C GLU A 404 -0.11 -4.19 9.65
N PRO A 405 0.69 -4.16 10.73
CA PRO A 405 0.29 -3.51 11.97
C PRO A 405 0.30 -1.98 11.78
N LYS A 406 -0.67 -1.27 12.35
CA LYS A 406 -0.81 0.19 12.21
C LYS A 406 -1.39 0.82 13.46
N LEU A 407 -0.70 1.80 14.04
CA LEU A 407 -1.23 2.57 15.17
C LEU A 407 -2.08 3.76 14.74
N THR A 408 -3.13 4.01 15.52
CA THR A 408 -3.82 5.29 15.64
C THR A 408 -3.66 5.79 17.06
N LEU A 409 -3.45 7.09 17.25
CA LEU A 409 -3.26 7.71 18.56
C LEU A 409 -4.34 8.73 18.83
N GLN A 410 -4.70 8.84 20.10
CA GLN A 410 -5.52 9.91 20.65
C GLN A 410 -4.88 10.39 21.95
N LYS A 411 -4.73 11.70 22.11
CA LYS A 411 -4.18 12.35 23.29
C LYS A 411 -5.19 13.36 23.84
N THR A 412 -5.39 13.31 25.15
CA THR A 412 -6.29 14.24 25.85
C THR A 412 -5.64 14.71 27.16
N SER A 413 -6.16 15.81 27.71
CA SER A 413 -5.85 16.27 29.07
C SER A 413 -7.12 16.72 29.79
N ASP A 414 -7.08 16.76 31.11
CA ASP A 414 -8.13 17.33 31.96
C ASP A 414 -7.94 18.83 32.26
N ALA A 415 -6.99 19.48 31.58
CA ALA A 415 -6.64 20.87 31.81
C ALA A 415 -7.84 21.81 31.61
N VAL A 416 -8.00 22.75 32.54
CA VAL A 416 -8.95 23.87 32.40
C VAL A 416 -8.18 25.08 31.87
N ALA A 417 -8.40 25.45 30.61
CA ALA A 417 -7.67 26.55 29.99
C ALA A 417 -8.28 27.94 30.32
N PRO A 418 -7.48 28.94 30.69
CA PRO A 418 -6.04 28.85 30.95
C PRO A 418 -5.75 28.17 32.30
N GLY A 419 -4.70 27.33 32.34
CA GLY A 419 -4.24 26.70 33.57
C GLY A 419 -3.59 27.70 34.51
N LYS A 420 -3.39 27.33 35.77
CA LYS A 420 -2.72 28.15 36.79
C LYS A 420 -1.54 27.41 37.39
N PRO A 421 -0.48 28.11 37.81
CA PRO A 421 0.58 27.52 38.63
C PRO A 421 0.00 26.77 39.84
N GLY A 422 0.48 25.54 40.06
CA GLY A 422 0.00 24.60 41.08
C GLY A 422 -1.16 23.70 40.64
N ASP A 423 -1.80 23.93 39.48
CA ASP A 423 -2.77 22.99 38.93
C ASP A 423 -2.06 21.68 38.54
N ILE A 424 -2.69 20.55 38.87
CA ILE A 424 -2.27 19.24 38.39
C ILE A 424 -3.04 18.91 37.12
N VAL A 425 -2.33 18.74 36.01
CA VAL A 425 -2.89 18.34 34.71
C VAL A 425 -2.59 16.88 34.47
N THR A 426 -3.63 16.08 34.31
CA THR A 426 -3.56 14.67 33.93
C THR A 426 -3.66 14.54 32.42
N TYR A 427 -2.70 13.84 31.81
CA TYR A 427 -2.73 13.44 30.42
C TYR A 427 -3.18 11.99 30.26
N GLU A 428 -3.88 11.73 29.17
CA GLU A 428 -4.25 10.38 28.73
C GLU A 428 -3.88 10.21 27.25
N VAL A 429 -3.08 9.19 26.94
CA VAL A 429 -2.74 8.78 25.57
C VAL A 429 -3.29 7.38 25.33
N THR A 430 -4.16 7.25 24.34
CA THR A 430 -4.68 5.95 23.87
C THR A 430 -4.09 5.64 22.50
N ALA A 431 -3.41 4.50 22.37
CA ALA A 431 -2.90 3.99 21.10
C ALA A 431 -3.61 2.68 20.73
N THR A 432 -4.16 2.61 19.53
CA THR A 432 -4.96 1.47 19.03
C THR A 432 -4.31 0.85 17.79
N ASN A 433 -4.17 -0.47 17.76
CA ASN A 433 -3.74 -1.17 16.54
C ASN A 433 -4.91 -1.28 15.56
N SER A 434 -5.01 -0.32 14.65
CA SER A 434 -5.97 -0.25 13.55
C SER A 434 -5.53 -1.01 12.28
N GLY A 435 -4.41 -1.73 12.33
CA GLY A 435 -3.87 -2.48 11.21
C GLY A 435 -4.56 -3.81 10.96
N THR A 436 -4.01 -4.60 10.04
CA THR A 436 -4.43 -5.98 9.77
C THR A 436 -3.55 -7.04 10.42
N GLY A 437 -2.36 -6.65 10.91
CA GLY A 437 -1.42 -7.53 11.62
C GLY A 437 -1.23 -7.13 13.08
N ASP A 438 -0.86 -8.09 13.92
CA ASP A 438 -0.51 -7.86 15.32
C ASP A 438 0.85 -7.16 15.46
N TYR A 439 0.99 -6.30 16.46
CA TYR A 439 2.31 -6.00 17.01
C TYR A 439 2.71 -7.13 17.96
N THR A 440 3.88 -7.74 17.74
CA THR A 440 4.35 -8.91 18.52
C THR A 440 5.37 -8.53 19.58
N ALA A 441 5.86 -9.50 20.36
CA ALA A 441 6.95 -9.25 21.30
C ALA A 441 8.28 -8.92 20.59
N GLU A 442 8.51 -9.54 19.43
CA GLU A 442 9.69 -9.34 18.57
C GLU A 442 9.61 -8.03 17.77
N HIS A 443 8.39 -7.63 17.39
CA HIS A 443 8.10 -6.39 16.66
C HIS A 443 7.01 -5.58 17.38
N PRO A 444 7.34 -4.98 18.55
CA PRO A 444 6.35 -4.34 19.41
C PRO A 444 5.86 -3.01 18.83
N ALA A 445 4.65 -2.62 19.24
CA ALA A 445 4.19 -1.25 19.11
C ALA A 445 5.06 -0.37 20.00
N ILE A 446 5.27 0.88 19.58
CA ILE A 446 6.05 1.87 20.32
C ILE A 446 5.30 3.19 20.28
N VAL A 447 5.09 3.78 21.45
CA VAL A 447 4.47 5.09 21.62
C VAL A 447 5.45 5.96 22.40
N THR A 448 5.77 7.13 21.85
CA THR A 448 6.58 8.14 22.51
C THR A 448 5.72 9.35 22.81
N ASP A 449 5.86 9.91 24.00
CA ASP A 449 5.25 11.18 24.39
C ASP A 449 6.35 12.18 24.74
N ASP A 450 6.34 13.31 24.05
CA ASP A 450 7.38 14.33 24.12
C ASP A 450 6.94 15.51 24.97
N LEU A 451 7.50 15.59 26.18
CA LEU A 451 7.19 16.63 27.16
C LEU A 451 8.13 17.84 27.02
N THR A 452 8.91 17.96 25.93
CA THR A 452 9.84 19.09 25.76
C THR A 452 9.15 20.46 25.84
N GLY A 453 7.94 20.61 25.27
CA GLY A 453 7.12 21.82 25.39
C GLY A 453 6.20 21.84 26.61
N VAL A 454 6.51 21.03 27.62
CA VAL A 454 5.76 20.93 28.89
C VAL A 454 6.69 21.20 30.07
N LEU A 455 7.92 20.68 30.03
CA LEU A 455 8.82 20.64 31.20
C LEU A 455 9.47 21.98 31.55
N ASP A 456 9.37 22.99 30.68
CA ASP A 456 9.74 24.37 31.00
C ASP A 456 8.64 25.11 31.78
N ASP A 457 7.38 24.77 31.52
CA ASP A 457 6.20 25.34 32.16
C ASP A 457 5.66 24.50 33.32
N ALA A 458 6.07 23.24 33.48
CA ALA A 458 5.50 22.29 34.43
C ALA A 458 6.49 21.23 34.91
N ALA A 459 6.27 20.69 36.10
CA ALA A 459 7.06 19.59 36.67
C ALA A 459 6.34 18.25 36.47
N TYR A 460 7.03 17.24 35.90
CA TYR A 460 6.48 15.89 35.76
C TYR A 460 6.45 15.14 37.10
N GLN A 461 5.28 14.60 37.48
CA GLN A 461 5.04 13.99 38.80
C GLN A 461 5.57 12.55 38.94
N SER A 462 6.25 12.01 37.92
CA SER A 462 6.85 10.66 37.96
C SER A 462 5.83 9.53 38.22
N ASP A 463 4.61 9.69 37.72
CA ASP A 463 3.44 8.85 38.03
C ASP A 463 2.89 8.10 36.81
N ALA A 464 3.64 8.03 35.70
CA ALA A 464 3.16 7.37 34.49
C ALA A 464 2.78 5.90 34.71
N THR A 465 1.59 5.54 34.22
CA THR A 465 1.04 4.19 34.26
C THR A 465 0.42 3.82 32.91
N SER A 466 0.29 2.53 32.65
CA SER A 466 -0.44 2.00 31.50
C SER A 466 -1.27 0.78 31.89
N ASP A 467 -2.37 0.54 31.19
CA ASP A 467 -3.23 -0.64 31.40
C ASP A 467 -2.56 -1.96 30.95
N ARG A 468 -1.55 -1.87 30.09
CA ARG A 468 -0.68 -2.98 29.66
C ARG A 468 0.75 -2.50 29.44
N GLY A 469 1.74 -3.36 29.69
CA GLY A 469 3.15 -3.00 29.57
C GLY A 469 3.61 -1.98 30.62
N ALA A 470 4.87 -1.54 30.51
CA ALA A 470 5.44 -0.52 31.37
C ALA A 470 5.78 0.73 30.55
N VAL A 471 5.67 1.90 31.18
CA VAL A 471 6.09 3.19 30.61
C VAL A 471 7.42 3.58 31.24
N THR A 472 8.38 4.00 30.42
CA THR A 472 9.68 4.49 30.87
C THR A 472 9.80 5.98 30.59
N PHE A 473 10.29 6.76 31.55
CA PHE A 473 10.65 8.15 31.36
C PHE A 473 12.17 8.27 31.19
N THR A 474 12.62 8.85 30.09
CA THR A 474 13.98 9.34 29.91
C THR A 474 13.85 10.79 29.49
N ASP A 475 14.23 11.72 30.36
CA ASP A 475 14.08 13.16 30.13
C ASP A 475 14.46 13.55 28.68
N PRO A 476 13.57 14.25 27.93
CA PRO A 476 12.25 14.77 28.30
C PRO A 476 11.05 13.89 27.86
N LYS A 477 11.24 12.59 27.61
CA LYS A 477 10.27 11.74 26.89
C LYS A 477 9.75 10.55 27.70
N LEU A 478 8.44 10.30 27.62
CA LEU A 478 7.84 9.02 28.01
C LEU A 478 7.86 8.07 26.81
N ARG A 479 8.09 6.78 27.08
CA ARG A 479 8.08 5.72 26.07
C ARG A 479 7.33 4.51 26.60
N TRP A 480 6.40 4.01 25.82
CA TRP A 480 5.76 2.71 25.98
C TRP A 480 6.12 1.80 24.82
N SER A 481 6.32 0.50 25.10
CA SER A 481 6.48 -0.51 24.06
C SER A 481 5.94 -1.86 24.49
N GLY A 482 5.25 -2.54 23.59
CA GLY A 482 4.72 -3.88 23.84
C GLY A 482 3.97 -4.48 22.66
N ALA A 483 3.64 -5.76 22.78
CA ALA A 483 2.74 -6.43 21.84
C ALA A 483 1.34 -5.81 21.93
N LEU A 484 0.67 -5.68 20.78
CA LEU A 484 -0.66 -5.11 20.67
C LEU A 484 -1.44 -5.79 19.53
N PRO A 485 -2.37 -6.70 19.84
CA PRO A 485 -3.18 -7.37 18.83
C PRO A 485 -4.04 -6.42 18.02
N VAL A 486 -4.45 -6.83 16.82
CA VAL A 486 -5.38 -6.06 15.97
C VAL A 486 -6.65 -5.71 16.73
N GLY A 487 -7.06 -4.44 16.67
CA GLY A 487 -8.26 -3.93 17.32
C GLY A 487 -8.10 -3.63 18.81
N GLU A 488 -6.98 -4.02 19.43
CA GLU A 488 -6.69 -3.71 20.83
C GLU A 488 -6.04 -2.34 20.99
N SER A 489 -6.18 -1.78 22.21
CA SER A 489 -5.60 -0.49 22.59
C SER A 489 -4.74 -0.61 23.86
N VAL A 490 -3.82 0.34 24.04
CA VAL A 490 -3.16 0.67 25.30
C VAL A 490 -3.53 2.10 25.70
N THR A 491 -3.77 2.33 26.99
CA THR A 491 -3.99 3.66 27.54
C THR A 491 -2.89 3.98 28.55
N ILE A 492 -2.18 5.08 28.32
CA ILE A 492 -1.11 5.63 29.15
C ILE A 492 -1.65 6.87 29.89
N ARG A 493 -1.44 6.95 31.20
CA ARG A 493 -1.87 8.06 32.06
C ARG A 493 -0.71 8.59 32.88
N TYR A 494 -0.58 9.90 33.01
CA TYR A 494 0.44 10.56 33.82
C TYR A 494 0.04 12.01 34.12
N SER A 495 0.72 12.68 35.04
CA SER A 495 0.42 14.08 35.39
C SER A 495 1.64 15.00 35.46
N VAL A 496 1.38 16.29 35.27
CA VAL A 496 2.34 17.37 35.49
C VAL A 496 1.73 18.44 36.41
N GLU A 497 2.56 19.10 37.20
CA GLU A 497 2.18 20.25 38.04
C GLU A 497 2.64 21.53 37.35
N LEU A 498 1.70 22.42 37.04
CA LEU A 498 2.01 23.67 36.33
C LEU A 498 2.85 24.61 37.21
N GLY A 499 3.85 25.23 36.61
CA GLY A 499 4.72 26.25 37.19
C GLY A 499 4.41 27.65 36.66
N ALA A 500 5.24 28.61 37.08
CA ALA A 500 5.16 30.02 36.66
C ALA A 500 6.34 30.45 35.77
N GLU A 501 7.17 29.49 35.38
CA GLU A 501 8.35 29.69 34.52
C GLU A 501 8.01 29.30 33.07
N GLY A 502 9.01 29.39 32.18
CA GLY A 502 8.87 28.96 30.78
C GLY A 502 8.21 30.01 29.87
N ASP A 503 7.58 29.55 28.80
CA ASP A 503 6.86 30.40 27.85
C ASP A 503 5.34 30.48 28.12
N LEU A 504 4.88 29.74 29.13
CA LEU A 504 3.49 29.64 29.60
C LEU A 504 2.54 29.09 28.53
N LEU A 505 3.04 28.27 27.61
CA LEU A 505 2.27 27.56 26.61
C LEU A 505 2.61 26.06 26.63
N VAL A 506 1.84 25.32 27.43
CA VAL A 506 2.03 23.89 27.59
C VAL A 506 1.57 23.16 26.33
N ARG A 507 2.52 22.61 25.57
CA ARG A 507 2.29 21.81 24.37
C ARG A 507 2.88 20.42 24.50
N ASN A 508 2.01 19.41 24.44
CA ASN A 508 2.39 18.02 24.68
C ASN A 508 2.04 17.14 23.48
N VAL A 509 2.97 16.30 23.02
CA VAL A 509 2.84 15.56 21.75
C VAL A 509 3.13 14.08 21.91
N ALA A 510 2.15 13.23 21.61
CA ALA A 510 2.32 11.78 21.54
C ALA A 510 2.40 11.31 20.08
N PHE A 511 3.31 10.39 19.77
CA PHE A 511 3.50 9.84 18.43
C PHE A 511 3.95 8.37 18.43
N ALA A 512 3.68 7.68 17.33
CA ALA A 512 4.14 6.30 17.11
C ALA A 512 5.63 6.25 16.75
N GLY A 513 6.35 5.28 17.33
CA GLY A 513 7.75 5.00 17.02
C GLY A 513 8.72 5.36 18.15
N GLU A 514 10.00 5.08 17.90
CA GLU A 514 11.07 5.33 18.87
C GLU A 514 11.25 6.82 19.16
N PRO A 515 11.70 7.20 20.38
CA PRO A 515 12.06 8.57 20.68
C PRO A 515 13.11 9.10 19.71
N THR A 516 12.82 10.22 19.07
CA THR A 516 13.78 10.93 18.20
C THR A 516 13.92 12.37 18.65
N ASP A 517 14.96 13.08 18.23
CA ASP A 517 15.15 14.51 18.53
C ASP A 517 14.13 15.41 17.83
N LYS A 518 13.37 14.89 16.87
CA LYS A 518 12.37 15.66 16.12
C LYS A 518 10.97 15.26 16.54
N THR A 519 10.29 16.16 17.22
CA THR A 519 8.86 16.05 17.50
C THR A 519 8.08 16.22 16.19
N PRO A 520 7.21 15.28 15.81
CA PRO A 520 6.32 15.45 14.66
C PRO A 520 5.40 16.66 14.82
N LYS A 521 5.01 17.27 13.69
CA LYS A 521 3.97 18.29 13.68
C LYS A 521 2.61 17.61 13.66
N CYS A 522 1.87 17.74 14.75
CA CYS A 522 0.58 17.07 14.96
C CYS A 522 -0.57 18.09 14.95
N ASP A 523 -0.41 19.17 14.19
CA ASP A 523 -1.41 20.23 14.07
C ASP A 523 -2.61 19.76 13.20
N ASP A 524 -2.36 18.79 12.31
CA ASP A 524 -3.37 18.04 11.56
C ASP A 524 -2.93 16.56 11.45
N PRO A 525 -3.71 15.59 11.94
CA PRO A 525 -3.37 14.17 11.85
C PRO A 525 -3.28 13.64 10.41
N THR A 526 -3.76 14.39 9.41
CA THR A 526 -3.64 14.04 7.98
C THR A 526 -2.33 14.49 7.33
N ASP A 527 -1.59 15.42 7.94
CA ASP A 527 -0.36 16.00 7.39
C ASP A 527 0.93 15.34 7.93
N SER A 528 0.83 14.48 8.95
CA SER A 528 1.98 13.77 9.51
C SER A 528 2.11 12.35 8.93
N PRO A 529 3.27 11.97 8.35
CA PRO A 529 3.52 10.60 7.91
C PRO A 529 3.62 9.61 9.09
N THR A 530 3.81 10.12 10.30
CA THR A 530 3.84 9.34 11.55
C THR A 530 2.55 9.59 12.32
N PRO A 531 1.80 8.54 12.71
CA PRO A 531 0.63 8.69 13.57
C PRO A 531 0.99 9.46 14.84
N CYS A 532 0.27 10.55 15.12
CA CYS A 532 0.50 11.38 16.29
C CYS A 532 -0.72 12.22 16.67
N ASP A 533 -0.72 12.75 17.89
CA ASP A 533 -1.75 13.65 18.42
C ASP A 533 -1.14 14.60 19.47
N ALA A 534 -1.71 15.79 19.63
CA ALA A 534 -1.18 16.83 20.51
C ALA A 534 -2.28 17.59 21.27
N VAL A 535 -1.92 18.08 22.45
CA VAL A 535 -2.75 18.99 23.24
C VAL A 535 -1.94 20.22 23.61
N GLU A 536 -2.59 21.39 23.58
CA GLU A 536 -1.96 22.67 23.85
C GLU A 536 -2.91 23.58 24.62
N PHE A 537 -2.42 24.25 25.66
CA PHE A 537 -3.18 25.26 26.40
C PHE A 537 -2.24 26.25 27.12
N PRO A 538 -2.66 27.52 27.29
CA PRO A 538 -1.85 28.52 27.98
C PRO A 538 -1.97 28.42 29.51
N VAL A 539 -0.93 28.88 30.21
CA VAL A 539 -0.92 29.12 31.66
C VAL A 539 -1.11 30.61 31.93
N LYS A 540 -1.98 30.96 32.88
CA LYS A 540 -2.26 32.34 33.27
C LYS A 540 -1.76 32.63 34.68
N LEU A 541 -0.79 33.53 34.77
CA LEU A 541 -0.37 34.11 36.04
C LEU A 541 -1.36 35.19 36.52
N THR A 542 -1.58 35.25 37.83
CA THR A 542 -2.51 36.14 38.54
C THR A 542 -1.78 36.88 39.68
N PRO A 543 -1.50 38.19 39.53
CA PRO A 543 -0.93 38.99 40.61
C PRO A 543 -1.95 39.23 41.74
N MET A 544 -1.49 39.34 42.98
CA MET A 544 -2.36 39.55 44.16
C MET A 544 -1.60 40.28 45.27
N LEU A 545 -2.17 41.36 45.82
CA LEU A 545 -1.54 42.13 46.90
C LEU A 545 -2.07 41.77 48.28
N VAL A 546 -1.19 41.82 49.28
CA VAL A 546 -1.50 41.85 50.71
C VAL A 546 -0.86 43.10 51.32
N ILE A 547 -1.58 43.76 52.23
CA ILE A 547 -1.16 45.00 52.89
C ILE A 547 -1.05 44.74 54.39
N ASP A 548 0.10 45.08 54.97
CA ASP A 548 0.34 45.11 56.41
C ASP A 548 0.64 46.55 56.86
N LYS A 549 -0.16 47.12 57.76
CA LYS A 549 -0.02 48.49 58.25
C LYS A 549 0.23 48.51 59.75
N THR A 550 1.23 49.29 60.17
CA THR A 550 1.62 49.42 61.58
C THR A 550 1.89 50.87 61.97
N SER A 551 1.85 51.14 63.27
CA SER A 551 2.24 52.40 63.91
C SER A 551 3.13 52.12 65.11
N ASP A 552 4.05 53.05 65.42
CA ASP A 552 4.87 53.01 66.63
C ASP A 552 4.10 53.36 67.93
N GLN A 553 2.81 53.71 67.86
CA GLN A 553 1.97 54.14 68.98
C GLN A 553 0.70 53.29 69.18
N ALA A 554 0.86 51.97 69.22
CA ALA A 554 -0.27 51.02 69.36
C ALA A 554 -1.13 51.21 70.63
N ASP A 555 -0.59 51.79 71.71
CA ASP A 555 -1.29 51.98 72.98
C ASP A 555 -1.89 53.40 73.17
N GLY A 556 -1.90 54.21 72.11
CA GLY A 556 -2.42 55.58 72.09
C GLY A 556 -1.35 56.63 72.42
N ALA A 557 -1.24 57.61 71.52
CA ALA A 557 -0.30 58.71 71.54
C ALA A 557 -0.90 59.98 72.16
N ARG A 558 -0.06 60.95 72.53
CA ARG A 558 -0.48 62.22 73.15
C ARG A 558 -0.46 63.37 72.15
N VAL A 559 -1.24 64.42 72.44
CA VAL A 559 -1.12 65.70 71.74
C VAL A 559 0.34 66.18 71.79
N GLY A 560 0.91 66.45 70.60
CA GLY A 560 2.30 66.83 70.37
C GLY A 560 3.24 65.68 70.00
N ASP A 561 2.82 64.41 70.12
CA ASP A 561 3.63 63.27 69.71
C ASP A 561 3.69 63.16 68.17
N THR A 562 4.85 62.79 67.65
CA THR A 562 5.02 62.38 66.24
C THR A 562 4.82 60.87 66.13
N VAL A 563 3.81 60.45 65.39
CA VAL A 563 3.48 59.04 65.15
C VAL A 563 4.04 58.62 63.79
N HIS A 564 4.80 57.52 63.77
CA HIS A 564 5.37 56.96 62.55
C HIS A 564 4.54 55.77 62.09
N TYR A 565 4.15 55.79 60.82
CA TYR A 565 3.46 54.69 60.14
C TYR A 565 4.42 53.93 59.24
N THR A 566 4.20 52.61 59.16
CA THR A 566 4.83 51.74 58.16
C THR A 566 3.74 50.93 57.47
N VAL A 567 3.69 50.97 56.13
CA VAL A 567 2.80 50.18 55.29
C VAL A 567 3.67 49.29 54.40
N LYS A 568 3.56 47.97 54.55
CA LYS A 568 4.22 46.99 53.70
C LYS A 568 3.20 46.39 52.75
N VAL A 569 3.48 46.45 51.45
CA VAL A 569 2.60 45.90 50.41
C VAL A 569 3.36 44.80 49.68
N THR A 570 2.86 43.57 49.75
CA THR A 570 3.51 42.38 49.21
C THR A 570 2.68 41.81 48.06
N ASN A 571 3.30 41.48 46.92
CA ASN A 571 2.63 40.69 45.89
C ASN A 571 2.76 39.21 46.23
N VAL A 572 1.67 38.61 46.71
CA VAL A 572 1.58 37.19 47.06
C VAL A 572 1.03 36.33 45.91
N GLY A 573 0.67 36.95 44.79
CA GLY A 573 0.25 36.24 43.58
C GLY A 573 1.44 35.59 42.85
N ASP A 574 1.13 34.69 41.93
CA ASP A 574 2.12 34.02 41.06
C ASP A 574 2.51 34.87 39.84
N GLY A 575 1.75 35.93 39.56
CA GLY A 575 2.01 36.88 38.48
C GLY A 575 2.65 38.19 38.95
N PRO A 576 3.45 38.86 38.09
CA PRO A 576 3.98 40.18 38.38
C PRO A 576 2.97 41.29 38.08
N TYR A 577 3.00 42.36 38.86
CA TYR A 577 2.54 43.68 38.41
C TYR A 577 3.63 44.32 37.54
N THR A 578 3.27 44.85 36.38
CA THR A 578 4.24 45.36 35.40
C THR A 578 4.18 46.89 35.29
N GLY A 579 5.11 47.51 34.57
CA GLY A 579 5.03 48.96 34.31
C GLY A 579 3.80 49.38 33.48
N GLY A 580 3.26 48.46 32.67
CA GLY A 580 2.04 48.70 31.88
C GLY A 580 0.74 48.44 32.66
N ASP A 581 0.81 47.61 33.69
CA ASP A 581 -0.29 47.31 34.62
C ASP A 581 0.27 47.26 36.06
N PRO A 582 0.51 48.43 36.67
CA PRO A 582 1.20 48.53 37.96
C PRO A 582 0.30 48.17 39.13
N ALA A 583 0.91 47.70 40.21
CA ALA A 583 0.25 47.59 41.51
C ALA A 583 -0.11 49.00 42.00
N ALA A 584 -1.24 49.12 42.71
CA ALA A 584 -1.68 50.37 43.30
C ALA A 584 -2.27 50.14 44.69
N PHE A 585 -1.91 51.01 45.63
CA PHE A 585 -2.57 51.08 46.93
C PHE A 585 -2.73 52.53 47.38
N VAL A 586 -3.70 52.72 48.26
CA VAL A 586 -4.08 54.00 48.85
C VAL A 586 -3.99 53.88 50.36
N ASP A 587 -3.34 54.85 50.98
CA ASP A 587 -3.37 55.06 52.42
C ASP A 587 -4.17 56.34 52.69
N ASP A 588 -5.33 56.17 53.32
CA ASP A 588 -6.33 57.19 53.54
C ASP A 588 -6.26 57.75 54.95
N MET A 589 -5.78 58.98 55.05
CA MET A 589 -5.60 59.71 56.30
C MET A 589 -6.81 60.58 56.66
N THR A 590 -7.97 60.40 56.02
CA THR A 590 -9.18 61.20 56.32
C THR A 590 -9.54 61.17 57.82
N GLY A 591 -9.44 60.01 58.48
CA GLY A 591 -9.66 59.86 59.92
C GLY A 591 -8.41 60.08 60.78
N VAL A 592 -7.42 60.79 60.24
CA VAL A 592 -6.15 61.12 60.91
C VAL A 592 -5.93 62.63 60.92
N LEU A 593 -6.25 63.30 59.81
CA LEU A 593 -5.89 64.70 59.58
C LEU A 593 -6.73 65.73 60.37
N ASP A 594 -7.82 65.31 61.01
CA ASP A 594 -8.57 66.16 61.94
C ASP A 594 -7.94 66.19 63.34
N ASP A 595 -7.14 65.18 63.68
CA ASP A 595 -6.41 65.03 64.94
C ASP A 595 -4.89 65.29 64.79
N ALA A 596 -4.36 65.36 63.57
CA ALA A 596 -2.93 65.40 63.30
C ALA A 596 -2.54 66.17 62.03
N ASP A 597 -1.38 66.82 62.06
CA ASP A 597 -0.75 67.40 60.88
C ASP A 597 0.17 66.35 60.20
N TYR A 598 0.02 66.13 58.89
CA TYR A 598 0.95 65.30 58.13
C TYR A 598 2.29 66.01 57.91
N ASN A 599 3.41 65.36 58.26
CA ASN A 599 4.74 65.98 58.26
C ASN A 599 5.40 66.10 56.87
N GLY A 600 4.77 65.56 55.82
CA GLY A 600 5.29 65.67 54.45
C GLY A 600 6.57 64.87 54.20
N ASP A 601 6.79 63.81 54.97
CA ASP A 601 8.03 63.04 55.03
C ASP A 601 7.92 61.62 54.46
N ALA A 602 6.84 61.32 53.72
CA ALA A 602 6.63 59.98 53.21
C ALA A 602 7.73 59.52 52.23
N THR A 603 8.18 58.29 52.42
CA THR A 603 9.18 57.62 51.59
C THR A 603 8.71 56.21 51.26
N VAL A 604 9.06 55.73 50.07
CA VAL A 604 8.79 54.35 49.64
C VAL A 604 10.07 53.72 49.12
N THR A 605 10.22 52.40 49.30
CA THR A 605 11.41 51.66 48.85
C THR A 605 11.57 51.62 47.34
N ASP A 606 10.47 51.59 46.58
CA ASP A 606 10.45 51.62 45.11
C ASP A 606 9.09 52.14 44.60
N GLY A 607 9.00 52.49 43.32
CA GLY A 607 7.78 52.99 42.67
C GLY A 607 7.53 54.49 42.87
N SER A 608 6.33 54.91 42.50
CA SER A 608 5.89 56.31 42.55
C SER A 608 4.94 56.52 43.72
N LEU A 609 5.24 57.50 44.57
CA LEU A 609 4.41 57.88 45.71
C LEU A 609 3.96 59.34 45.53
N THR A 610 2.66 59.57 45.62
CA THR A 610 2.05 60.91 45.54
C THR A 610 1.14 61.15 46.73
N TYR A 611 1.24 62.32 47.34
CA TYR A 611 0.24 62.78 48.30
C TYR A 611 -0.77 63.69 47.60
N SER A 612 -2.04 63.30 47.65
CA SER A 612 -3.18 64.13 47.26
C SER A 612 -4.14 64.12 48.44
N GLU A 613 -4.09 65.16 49.26
CA GLU A 613 -4.89 65.28 50.48
C GLU A 613 -6.33 64.79 50.27
N PRO A 614 -6.83 63.85 51.11
CA PRO A 614 -6.23 63.29 52.33
C PRO A 614 -5.46 61.96 52.14
N LYS A 615 -5.08 61.60 50.91
CA LYS A 615 -4.59 60.25 50.56
C LYS A 615 -3.13 60.23 50.13
N LEU A 616 -2.36 59.27 50.64
CA LEU A 616 -1.09 58.83 50.05
C LEU A 616 -1.38 57.72 49.04
N ILE A 617 -0.90 57.88 47.81
CA ILE A 617 -1.18 56.98 46.70
C ILE A 617 0.15 56.46 46.19
N TRP A 618 0.29 55.14 46.14
CA TRP A 618 1.45 54.50 45.54
C TRP A 618 1.05 53.73 44.29
N ASN A 619 1.91 53.79 43.28
CA ASN A 619 1.82 52.96 42.09
C ASN A 619 3.21 52.50 41.61
N GLY A 620 3.33 51.24 41.20
CA GLY A 620 4.59 50.73 40.64
C GLY A 620 4.52 49.27 40.19
N PRO A 621 5.49 48.82 39.38
CA PRO A 621 5.67 47.39 39.12
C PRO A 621 6.05 46.67 40.42
N LEU A 622 5.62 45.42 40.56
CA LEU A 622 5.94 44.59 41.71
C LEU A 622 5.94 43.11 41.30
N ALA A 623 7.12 42.50 41.27
CA ALA A 623 7.25 41.08 40.92
C ALA A 623 6.56 40.18 41.95
N ALA A 624 6.21 38.95 41.56
CA ALA A 624 5.67 37.95 42.47
C ALA A 624 6.65 37.70 43.63
N GLY A 625 6.14 37.64 44.86
CA GLY A 625 6.93 37.46 46.09
C GLY A 625 7.65 38.72 46.61
N GLU A 626 7.75 39.78 45.82
CA GLU A 626 8.38 41.04 46.22
C GLU A 626 7.43 41.94 47.03
N TYR A 627 8.00 42.90 47.77
CA TYR A 627 7.24 43.88 48.52
C TYR A 627 7.82 45.29 48.42
N VAL A 628 6.96 46.29 48.62
CA VAL A 628 7.37 47.68 48.86
C VAL A 628 6.99 48.11 50.27
N GLU A 629 7.76 49.02 50.85
CA GLU A 629 7.52 49.56 52.18
C GLU A 629 7.42 51.09 52.12
N LEU A 630 6.28 51.62 52.57
CA LEU A 630 6.00 53.04 52.74
C LEU A 630 6.17 53.43 54.22
N ARG A 631 6.93 54.49 54.49
CA ARG A 631 7.10 55.08 55.82
C ARG A 631 6.76 56.56 55.79
N TYR A 632 6.00 57.04 56.78
CA TYR A 632 5.65 58.46 56.93
C TYR A 632 5.26 58.78 58.36
N SER A 633 5.16 60.06 58.72
CA SER A 633 4.74 60.49 60.05
C SER A 633 3.72 61.61 60.07
N VAL A 634 2.96 61.66 61.17
CA VAL A 634 2.01 62.74 61.49
C VAL A 634 2.32 63.27 62.89
N THR A 635 2.04 64.54 63.16
CA THR A 635 2.20 65.15 64.48
C THR A 635 0.82 65.46 65.05
N LEU A 636 0.47 64.88 66.20
CA LEU A 636 -0.85 65.03 66.81
C LEU A 636 -1.07 66.42 67.39
N HIS A 637 -2.27 66.97 67.25
CA HIS A 637 -2.68 68.24 67.84
C HIS A 637 -3.99 68.11 68.62
N ASP A 638 -4.35 69.13 69.39
CA ASP A 638 -5.60 69.18 70.15
C ASP A 638 -6.74 69.64 69.23
N GLY A 639 -7.15 68.73 68.33
CA GLY A 639 -8.21 68.91 67.33
C GLY A 639 -9.12 67.68 67.26
N GLY A 640 -9.99 67.66 66.24
CA GLY A 640 -10.73 66.46 65.83
C GLY A 640 -11.62 65.80 66.88
N ASP A 641 -11.82 64.49 66.70
CA ASP A 641 -12.59 63.62 67.60
C ASP A 641 -11.73 62.84 68.61
N GLN A 642 -10.41 63.09 68.60
CA GLN A 642 -9.41 62.46 69.45
C GLN A 642 -9.29 60.93 69.24
N SER A 643 -9.63 60.44 68.05
CA SER A 643 -9.61 59.02 67.69
C SER A 643 -9.07 58.82 66.27
N VAL A 644 -7.80 58.44 66.18
CA VAL A 644 -7.17 58.18 64.89
C VAL A 644 -7.65 56.87 64.28
N ARG A 645 -8.08 56.91 63.01
CA ARG A 645 -8.36 55.75 62.15
C ARG A 645 -7.66 55.94 60.81
N ASN A 646 -6.65 55.12 60.55
CA ASN A 646 -5.83 55.19 59.35
C ASN A 646 -5.88 53.88 58.56
N VAL A 647 -6.33 53.93 57.30
CA VAL A 647 -6.59 52.74 56.48
C VAL A 647 -5.71 52.72 55.25
N ALA A 648 -4.96 51.62 55.06
CA ALA A 648 -4.32 51.32 53.78
C ALA A 648 -5.09 50.20 53.05
N PHE A 649 -5.33 50.35 51.75
CA PHE A 649 -6.08 49.40 50.95
C PHE A 649 -5.63 49.40 49.49
N THR A 650 -5.80 48.28 48.79
CA THR A 650 -5.57 48.20 47.35
C THR A 650 -6.70 48.89 46.59
N GLY A 651 -6.40 49.76 45.64
CA GLY A 651 -7.44 50.45 44.88
C GLY A 651 -6.96 51.72 44.21
N LEU A 652 -7.90 52.40 43.56
CA LEU A 652 -7.67 53.69 42.94
C LEU A 652 -7.89 54.83 43.95
N PRO A 653 -7.27 56.00 43.72
CA PRO A 653 -7.43 57.18 44.59
C PRO A 653 -8.88 57.62 44.81
N THR A 654 -9.76 57.35 43.84
CA THR A 654 -11.18 57.69 43.86
C THR A 654 -12.05 56.72 44.66
N ASP A 655 -11.50 55.58 45.06
CA ASP A 655 -12.28 54.53 45.71
C ASP A 655 -12.67 54.95 47.13
N GLN A 656 -13.83 54.47 47.56
CA GLN A 656 -14.31 54.69 48.92
C GLN A 656 -13.45 53.88 49.91
N THR A 657 -13.12 54.50 51.04
CA THR A 657 -12.31 53.86 52.09
C THR A 657 -13.06 52.65 52.64
N PRO A 658 -12.48 51.43 52.60
CA PRO A 658 -13.12 50.26 53.16
C PRO A 658 -13.17 50.30 54.69
N GLU A 659 -14.12 49.55 55.25
CA GLU A 659 -14.30 49.45 56.71
C GLU A 659 -13.16 48.67 57.40
N CYS A 660 -12.56 47.71 56.70
CA CYS A 660 -11.48 46.83 57.18
C CYS A 660 -11.82 46.19 58.54
N ALA A 661 -13.01 45.60 58.63
CA ALA A 661 -13.53 45.00 59.87
C ALA A 661 -12.91 43.62 60.18
N ASP A 662 -12.40 42.92 59.16
CA ASP A 662 -11.65 41.66 59.26
C ASP A 662 -10.87 41.44 57.94
N PRO A 663 -9.52 41.26 57.98
CA PRO A 663 -8.74 40.93 56.79
C PRO A 663 -9.22 39.66 56.07
N ALA A 664 -9.89 38.74 56.77
CA ALA A 664 -10.40 37.49 56.19
C ALA A 664 -11.75 37.63 55.47
N THR A 665 -12.47 38.76 55.61
CA THR A 665 -13.80 38.95 55.01
C THR A 665 -13.93 40.22 54.18
N SER A 666 -12.82 40.93 53.91
CA SER A 666 -12.82 42.11 53.04
C SER A 666 -12.55 41.70 51.58
N ASP A 667 -13.44 42.07 50.66
CA ASP A 667 -13.26 41.83 49.21
C ASP A 667 -12.07 42.60 48.61
N VAL A 668 -11.56 43.59 49.35
CA VAL A 668 -10.41 44.41 49.00
C VAL A 668 -9.32 44.21 50.06
N PRO A 669 -8.09 43.77 49.68
CA PRO A 669 -6.97 43.73 50.62
C PRO A 669 -6.75 45.08 51.28
N CYS A 670 -6.88 45.11 52.61
CA CYS A 670 -6.72 46.32 53.40
C CYS A 670 -6.28 46.03 54.83
N ASP A 671 -5.67 47.02 55.47
CA ASP A 671 -5.31 46.98 56.89
C ASP A 671 -5.50 48.37 57.53
N VAL A 672 -5.78 48.37 58.83
CA VAL A 672 -6.19 49.57 59.57
C VAL A 672 -5.48 49.69 60.92
N VAL A 673 -4.97 50.88 61.19
CA VAL A 673 -4.46 51.26 62.51
C VAL A 673 -5.48 52.18 63.19
N LYS A 674 -5.82 51.87 64.45
CA LYS A 674 -6.71 52.69 65.28
C LYS A 674 -6.12 52.87 66.68
N TYR A 675 -6.10 54.09 67.18
CA TYR A 675 -5.69 54.37 68.56
C TYR A 675 -6.26 55.72 69.06
N PRO A 676 -6.51 55.89 70.37
CA PRO A 676 -6.99 57.15 70.92
C PRO A 676 -5.87 58.19 71.08
N VAL A 677 -6.21 59.47 70.93
CA VAL A 677 -5.33 60.62 71.25
C VAL A 677 -5.54 61.04 72.70
N LYS A 678 -4.46 61.07 73.49
CA LYS A 678 -4.48 61.44 74.92
C LYS A 678 -4.10 62.92 75.11
N PRO A 679 -4.79 63.68 75.96
CA PRO A 679 -4.42 65.06 76.25
C PRO A 679 -3.07 65.14 76.99
N THR A 680 -2.33 66.24 76.80
CA THR A 680 -1.07 66.48 77.49
C THR A 680 -1.30 66.61 79.01
N PRO A 681 -0.52 65.95 79.90
CA PRO A 681 -0.72 66.07 81.34
C PRO A 681 -0.55 67.52 81.82
N VAL A 682 -1.59 68.10 82.44
CA VAL A 682 -1.50 69.44 83.05
C VAL A 682 -0.62 69.36 84.30
N VAL A 683 0.55 69.99 84.27
CA VAL A 683 1.37 70.21 85.48
C VAL A 683 0.70 71.30 86.33
N PRO A 684 0.30 71.06 87.60
CA PRO A 684 -0.32 72.09 88.44
C PRO A 684 0.64 73.25 88.75
N GLY A 685 0.22 74.48 88.44
CA GLY A 685 1.04 75.69 88.58
C GLY A 685 1.29 76.15 90.04
N VAL A 686 2.48 76.71 90.25
CA VAL A 686 2.94 77.36 91.50
C VAL A 686 2.29 78.77 91.65
N PRO A 687 1.85 79.23 92.84
CA PRO A 687 1.14 80.50 93.00
C PRO A 687 2.04 81.75 92.94
N ALA A 688 1.52 82.84 92.37
CA ALA A 688 2.19 84.13 92.18
C ALA A 688 2.43 84.93 93.48
N LYS A 689 3.52 85.71 93.52
CA LYS A 689 3.91 86.66 94.60
C LYS A 689 3.74 88.12 94.15
N PRO A 690 3.22 89.05 94.99
CA PRO A 690 2.69 90.36 94.58
C PRO A 690 3.73 91.49 94.46
N ALA A 691 3.32 92.56 93.76
CA ALA A 691 4.10 93.71 93.30
C ALA A 691 4.31 94.85 94.32
N ALA A 692 5.41 95.61 94.19
CA ALA A 692 5.41 97.09 94.22
C ALA A 692 6.80 97.73 93.93
N ALA A 693 6.83 98.57 92.88
CA ALA A 693 7.45 99.89 92.69
C ALA A 693 8.89 100.24 93.16
N GLY A 694 9.68 100.83 92.24
CA GLY A 694 10.44 102.06 92.54
C GLY A 694 11.91 102.18 92.08
N LEU A 695 12.11 102.64 90.83
CA LEU A 695 13.12 103.61 90.33
C LEU A 695 14.66 103.34 90.33
N ALA A 696 15.18 103.45 89.10
CA ALA A 696 16.34 104.25 88.62
C ALA A 696 17.81 103.77 88.77
N SER A 697 18.37 103.45 87.59
CA SER A 697 19.60 104.02 86.98
C SER A 697 20.99 103.45 87.31
N THR A 698 21.78 103.35 86.22
CA THR A 698 23.24 103.35 86.07
C THR A 698 24.04 102.08 86.35
N GLY A 699 25.02 101.81 85.48
CA GLY A 699 26.30 101.27 85.95
C GLY A 699 26.84 100.02 85.26
N VAL A 700 27.36 100.20 84.05
CA VAL A 700 28.58 99.62 83.42
C VAL A 700 29.30 98.40 84.04
N SER A 701 29.58 97.43 83.14
CA SER A 701 30.83 96.67 82.88
C SER A 701 31.73 96.15 84.01
N LEU A 702 32.13 94.88 83.86
CA LEU A 702 33.47 94.26 83.97
C LEU A 702 33.19 92.74 83.85
N GLY A 703 33.65 91.97 82.87
CA GLY A 703 35.04 91.80 82.45
C GLY A 703 35.64 90.58 83.17
N VAL A 704 36.47 89.80 82.46
CA VAL A 704 37.44 88.79 82.97
C VAL A 704 36.92 87.35 83.12
N TRP A 705 37.57 86.27 82.68
CA TRP A 705 38.60 85.91 81.67
C TRP A 705 38.82 84.38 81.81
N ALA A 706 39.58 83.81 80.86
CA ALA A 706 40.31 82.53 80.87
C ALA A 706 39.55 81.29 80.35
N GLY A 707 40.05 80.48 79.40
CA GLY A 707 41.32 80.46 78.69
C GLY A 707 41.91 79.04 78.61
N ILE A 708 42.40 78.67 77.40
CA ILE A 708 43.48 77.69 77.10
C ILE A 708 43.08 76.19 77.16
N GLY A 709 43.45 75.28 76.23
CA GLY A 709 44.27 75.33 75.01
C GLY A 709 44.69 73.92 74.50
N GLY A 710 45.36 73.89 73.32
CA GLY A 710 46.19 72.78 72.75
C GLY A 710 45.41 71.71 71.97
N GLY A 711 45.67 71.34 70.70
CA GLY A 711 46.92 71.01 69.97
C GLY A 711 47.14 69.47 69.99
N ILE A 712 47.59 68.69 69.00
CA ILE A 712 48.33 68.84 67.72
C ILE A 712 48.53 67.39 67.13
N LEU A 713 48.82 67.24 65.81
CA LEU A 713 49.46 66.09 65.05
C LEU A 713 48.69 64.74 64.86
N ALA A 714 48.95 63.84 63.90
CA ALA A 714 49.43 63.81 62.50
C ALA A 714 49.54 62.33 62.03
N VAL A 715 49.22 62.08 60.74
CA VAL A 715 49.86 61.17 59.74
C VAL A 715 50.44 59.79 60.15
N GLY A 716 50.04 58.74 59.40
CA GLY A 716 50.78 57.48 59.22
C GLY A 716 50.00 56.46 58.36
N LEU A 717 50.00 56.50 57.02
CA LEU A 717 51.03 56.08 56.05
C LEU A 717 50.97 54.57 55.65
N LEU A 718 50.44 54.33 54.43
CA LEU A 718 50.91 53.47 53.33
C LEU A 718 50.97 51.92 53.40
N LEU A 719 50.34 51.34 52.34
CA LEU A 719 50.85 50.31 51.40
C LEU A 719 51.08 48.89 51.97
N THR A 720 50.91 47.77 51.28
CA THR A 720 50.60 47.37 49.89
C THR A 720 50.49 45.85 49.90
N LEU A 721 49.75 45.28 48.94
CA LEU A 721 50.11 44.16 48.04
C LEU A 721 48.81 43.81 47.27
N ARG A 722 48.56 44.30 46.02
CA ARG A 722 49.08 43.77 44.73
C ARG A 722 49.28 42.25 44.80
N ARG A 723 48.78 41.41 43.89
CA ARG A 723 48.20 41.49 42.54
C ARG A 723 48.06 40.00 42.14
N VAL A 724 47.08 39.58 41.35
CA VAL A 724 47.27 38.84 40.09
C VAL A 724 45.97 38.97 39.29
N ARG A 725 46.12 38.95 37.96
CA ARG A 725 45.29 39.51 36.90
C ARG A 725 44.80 38.37 36.00
N ARG A 726 43.70 38.63 35.27
CA ARG A 726 43.26 38.09 33.96
C ARG A 726 42.66 36.67 33.96
N ALA A 727 41.38 36.55 33.62
CA ALA A 727 40.86 36.58 32.25
C ALA A 727 39.48 37.22 32.26
#